data_AF-A0A853J0E6-F1
#
_entry.id   AF-A0A853J0E6-F1
#
_cell.length_a   1.000
_cell.length_b   1.000
_cell.length_c   1.000
_cell.angle_alpha   90.00
_cell.angle_beta   90.00
_cell.angle_gamma   90.00
#
_symmetry.space_group_name_H-M   'P 1'
#
loop_
_entity.id
_entity.type
_entity.pdbx_description
1 polymer ?
#
loop_
_entity_poly.entity_id
_entity_poly.type
_entity_poly.pdbx_seq_one_letter_code
_entity_poly.pdbx_strand_id
1 'polypeptide(L)'
;MPSIFNGVPWYDQHQQVVNASGGCLIQENGNYYLFGEYHQPDSITFAGFSRYVSTDLEHWKDTGLALSPQPSGLLGPHRIGDRVKVIQAKTGQYIMLMHTDDERTFDPVVAYATADHLTDTFEFQGPLRYENQTIRMWHIGSFTDDDGTNYLLTHEGDIYRLAADGKTAEAKVISNIAPGTEAPAMFHFNDHYFFLASQKTSWDHNDNIYFTADRLNGPWTPHGPFCPSGTLTYNSQTAFVTLITTAKGTVPLYLGDRHTYPYLNNSTHVWLPLTVNGTELSIPHYWPRWDWYEQDAQPMTFNSLAWTGQTSDASVTLSFYGTNITITGQTSPQGGFAKMTLRDKEGHIRSQVYTDFYSILTEETVCFRSPTEQPDHYQLLIEAMGIHGDWYDKSRRRYGSDGNHVTISGYSIDNPTDKDTKAAVTYHASKQAFMIHKMGHHWTQSAVARPEGSAYYQWLQSDIGEGELTIGDQQIHLRPGQGILINLHTSYAYHPVTSLWQTSYLSFGGTIIDAMIPGIHTSNSIFFPVLGSEVLGFIHTQMRHRHEHHYQDEHASSIIQDFLTKLKPYTARLKADPTKQKLAEQTLTLLQQHFEEDLTNDQLAEMTNYSLQYMLQTFHELYQTTPRRLLTIYRIIKAKQLLIEQPDLPLLQVALQAGFNSETYMIRAFKRQENLTPGQFRTVVHQLRS
;
A
#
# COMPACT_ATOMS: atom_id res chain seq x y z
N MET A 1 3.77 -2.19 30.24
CA MET A 1 2.54 -2.94 30.56
C MET A 1 2.14 -3.69 29.31
N PRO A 2 1.48 -4.85 29.44
CA PRO A 2 1.13 -5.67 28.29
C PRO A 2 0.26 -4.89 27.30
N SER A 3 0.53 -5.01 26.00
CA SER A 3 -0.16 -4.28 24.94
C SER A 3 -0.63 -5.23 23.84
N ILE A 4 -1.79 -4.94 23.27
CA ILE A 4 -2.25 -5.59 22.03
C ILE A 4 -1.70 -4.79 20.84
N PHE A 5 -1.08 -5.49 19.90
CA PHE A 5 -0.61 -4.92 18.63
C PHE A 5 -1.48 -5.42 17.47
N ASN A 6 -2.23 -4.53 16.83
CA ASN A 6 -3.16 -4.90 15.78
C ASN A 6 -2.51 -4.92 14.40
N GLY A 7 -2.89 -5.90 13.58
CA GLY A 7 -2.48 -5.98 12.18
C GLY A 7 -1.03 -6.42 11.96
N VAL A 8 -0.39 -7.02 12.96
CA VAL A 8 0.98 -7.57 12.89
C VAL A 8 1.00 -9.01 13.40
N PRO A 9 2.01 -9.82 13.05
CA PRO A 9 2.18 -11.14 13.60
C PRO A 9 2.37 -11.09 15.13
N TRP A 10 1.69 -12.00 15.84
CA TRP A 10 1.97 -12.29 17.25
C TRP A 10 2.84 -13.53 17.36
N TYR A 11 3.57 -13.66 18.47
CA TYR A 11 4.53 -14.74 18.65
C TYR A 11 4.31 -15.47 19.97
N ASP A 12 4.53 -16.78 19.95
CA ASP A 12 4.49 -17.64 21.12
C ASP A 12 5.85 -17.71 21.85
N GLN A 13 5.92 -18.55 22.90
CA GLN A 13 7.15 -18.80 23.66
C GLN A 13 8.30 -19.43 22.84
N HIS A 14 8.01 -19.96 21.66
CA HIS A 14 8.95 -20.56 20.73
C HIS A 14 9.27 -19.63 19.54
N GLN A 15 8.84 -18.36 19.62
CA GLN A 15 9.00 -17.36 18.57
C GLN A 15 8.33 -17.75 17.25
N GLN A 16 7.34 -18.65 17.30
CA GLN A 16 6.50 -19.00 16.16
C GLN A 16 5.26 -18.11 16.14
N VAL A 17 4.71 -17.88 14.96
CA VAL A 17 3.51 -17.05 14.80
C VAL A 17 2.33 -17.71 15.51
N VAL A 18 1.57 -16.93 16.28
CA VAL A 18 0.28 -17.36 16.84
C VAL A 18 -0.70 -17.57 15.68
N ASN A 19 -0.92 -18.83 15.34
CA ASN A 19 -1.75 -19.27 14.22
C ASN A 19 -3.10 -19.76 14.74
N ALA A 20 -4.06 -18.83 14.84
CA ALA A 20 -5.38 -19.06 15.46
C ALA A 20 -6.47 -18.14 14.87
N SER A 21 -6.68 -18.19 13.55
CA SER A 21 -7.72 -17.40 12.85
C SER A 21 -9.13 -17.94 13.12
N GLY A 22 -10.16 -17.13 12.88
CA GLY A 22 -11.58 -17.54 12.92
C GLY A 22 -12.09 -17.93 14.30
N GLY A 23 -11.28 -17.72 15.34
CA GLY A 23 -11.36 -18.39 16.62
C GLY A 23 -12.35 -17.84 17.65
N CYS A 24 -12.11 -18.20 18.91
CA CYS A 24 -12.72 -17.57 20.09
C CYS A 24 -11.74 -17.48 21.25
N LEU A 25 -12.08 -16.62 22.21
CA LEU A 25 -11.31 -16.39 23.42
C LEU A 25 -12.14 -16.73 24.67
N ILE A 26 -11.68 -17.72 25.43
CA ILE A 26 -12.35 -18.22 26.64
C ILE A 26 -11.53 -17.85 27.88
N GLN A 27 -12.21 -17.38 28.92
CA GLN A 27 -11.58 -17.04 30.20
C GLN A 27 -11.85 -18.14 31.23
N GLU A 28 -10.79 -18.67 31.85
CA GLU A 28 -10.91 -19.63 32.95
C GLU A 28 -9.74 -19.45 33.94
N ASN A 29 -10.05 -19.29 35.23
CA ASN A 29 -9.07 -19.24 36.31
C ASN A 29 -7.94 -18.19 36.11
N GLY A 30 -8.28 -17.02 35.57
CA GLY A 30 -7.32 -15.93 35.31
C GLY A 30 -6.47 -16.13 34.05
N ASN A 31 -6.75 -17.16 33.25
CA ASN A 31 -6.12 -17.39 31.96
C ASN A 31 -7.11 -17.10 30.83
N TYR A 32 -6.55 -16.68 29.69
CA TYR A 32 -7.21 -16.50 28.42
C TYR A 32 -6.77 -17.60 27.47
N TYR A 33 -7.72 -18.39 26.98
CA TYR A 33 -7.51 -19.48 26.03
C TYR A 33 -8.00 -19.07 24.65
N LEU A 34 -7.07 -18.91 23.72
CA LEU A 34 -7.36 -18.62 22.32
C LEU A 34 -7.39 -19.92 21.54
N PHE A 35 -8.56 -20.25 21.00
CA PHE A 35 -8.76 -21.36 20.08
C PHE A 35 -8.96 -20.79 18.69
N GLY A 36 -8.35 -21.39 17.67
CA GLY A 36 -8.53 -20.94 16.29
C GLY A 36 -8.12 -21.98 15.26
N GLU A 37 -8.30 -21.64 13.99
CA GLU A 37 -7.83 -22.40 12.85
C GLU A 37 -6.30 -22.41 12.84
N TYR A 38 -5.72 -23.60 12.75
CA TYR A 38 -4.29 -23.76 12.52
C TYR A 38 -4.08 -24.00 11.02
N HIS A 39 -3.56 -23.00 10.31
CA HIS A 39 -3.32 -23.12 8.87
C HIS A 39 -1.91 -23.63 8.56
N GLN A 40 -1.80 -24.42 7.49
CA GLN A 40 -0.52 -24.66 6.85
C GLN A 40 -0.27 -23.59 5.77
N PRO A 41 1.00 -23.28 5.44
CA PRO A 41 1.30 -22.41 4.31
C PRO A 41 0.63 -22.91 3.03
N ASP A 42 0.04 -21.99 2.26
CA ASP A 42 -0.55 -22.24 0.94
C ASP A 42 -1.66 -23.30 0.92
N SER A 43 -2.36 -23.51 2.03
CA SER A 43 -3.44 -24.50 2.13
C SER A 43 -4.63 -24.03 2.95
N ILE A 44 -5.82 -24.29 2.42
CA ILE A 44 -7.11 -24.15 3.14
C ILE A 44 -7.56 -25.47 3.77
N THR A 45 -6.83 -26.57 3.56
CA THR A 45 -7.18 -27.87 4.12
C THR A 45 -7.02 -27.85 5.64
N PHE A 46 -7.96 -28.46 6.35
CA PHE A 46 -7.95 -28.57 7.80
C PHE A 46 -6.66 -29.21 8.31
N ALA A 47 -5.88 -28.45 9.08
CA ALA A 47 -4.66 -28.93 9.74
C ALA A 47 -4.77 -28.97 11.26
N GLY A 48 -5.98 -28.75 11.80
CA GLY A 48 -6.28 -28.78 13.23
C GLY A 48 -6.81 -27.45 13.75
N PHE A 49 -7.32 -27.48 14.98
CA PHE A 49 -7.60 -26.28 15.75
C PHE A 49 -6.52 -26.10 16.81
N SER A 50 -5.84 -24.96 16.81
CA SER A 50 -4.80 -24.60 17.77
C SER A 50 -5.37 -24.17 19.11
N ARG A 51 -4.54 -24.21 20.16
CA ARG A 51 -4.84 -23.59 21.45
C ARG A 51 -3.62 -22.89 22.01
N TYR A 52 -3.79 -21.59 22.26
CA TYR A 52 -2.84 -20.77 22.99
C TYR A 52 -3.42 -20.35 24.33
N VAL A 53 -2.56 -20.14 25.32
CA VAL A 53 -2.94 -19.62 26.63
C VAL A 53 -2.13 -18.36 26.95
N SER A 54 -2.77 -17.36 27.52
CA SER A 54 -2.12 -16.13 28.00
C SER A 54 -2.72 -15.72 29.34
N THR A 55 -1.98 -14.95 30.13
CA THR A 55 -2.50 -14.27 31.33
C THR A 55 -2.73 -12.78 31.12
N ASP A 56 -2.32 -12.26 29.95
CA ASP A 56 -2.22 -10.83 29.71
C ASP A 56 -2.48 -10.41 28.26
N LEU A 57 -3.07 -11.27 27.43
CA LEU A 57 -3.45 -11.02 26.03
C LEU A 57 -2.32 -10.59 25.08
N GLU A 58 -1.07 -10.54 25.54
CA GLU A 58 0.11 -10.24 24.72
C GLU A 58 1.04 -11.46 24.63
N HIS A 59 1.35 -12.08 25.78
CA HIS A 59 2.30 -13.19 25.83
C HIS A 59 1.54 -14.50 25.72
N TRP A 60 1.53 -15.05 24.51
CA TRP A 60 0.86 -16.31 24.20
C TRP A 60 1.78 -17.50 24.40
N LYS A 61 1.23 -18.57 24.96
CA LYS A 61 1.88 -19.86 25.08
C LYS A 61 1.15 -20.90 24.24
N ASP A 62 1.82 -21.46 23.23
CA ASP A 62 1.31 -22.60 22.48
C ASP A 62 1.20 -23.83 23.39
N THR A 63 0.05 -24.49 23.34
CA THR A 63 -0.25 -25.72 24.09
C THR A 63 -0.63 -26.88 23.17
N GLY A 64 -0.35 -26.75 21.88
CA GLY A 64 -0.64 -27.73 20.84
C GLY A 64 -2.05 -27.62 20.26
N LEU A 65 -2.39 -28.56 19.39
CA LEU A 65 -3.72 -28.65 18.79
C LEU A 65 -4.74 -29.08 19.85
N ALA A 66 -5.79 -28.27 20.01
CA ALA A 66 -6.99 -28.66 20.75
C ALA A 66 -7.78 -29.74 20.02
N LEU A 67 -7.75 -29.77 18.68
CA LEU A 67 -8.33 -30.86 17.89
C LEU A 67 -7.47 -31.13 16.66
N SER A 68 -7.01 -32.36 16.52
CA SER A 68 -6.20 -32.79 15.37
C SER A 68 -7.06 -33.20 14.17
N PRO A 69 -6.51 -33.17 12.94
CA PRO A 69 -7.11 -33.81 11.77
C PRO A 69 -7.51 -35.26 12.03
N GLN A 70 -8.67 -35.64 11.51
CA GLN A 70 -9.19 -36.99 11.64
C GLN A 70 -8.63 -37.87 10.51
N PRO A 71 -8.51 -39.19 10.70
CA PRO A 71 -8.07 -40.08 9.62
C PRO A 71 -9.08 -40.18 8.46
N SER A 72 -10.36 -39.86 8.71
CA SER A 72 -11.45 -39.86 7.73
C SER A 72 -12.63 -39.02 8.22
N GLY A 73 -13.68 -38.87 7.41
CA GLY A 73 -14.92 -38.18 7.80
C GLY A 73 -14.88 -36.67 7.58
N LEU A 74 -15.68 -35.93 8.35
CA LEU A 74 -15.94 -34.50 8.13
C LEU A 74 -14.72 -33.58 8.35
N LEU A 75 -13.74 -34.04 9.14
CA LEU A 75 -12.44 -33.39 9.38
C LEU A 75 -11.28 -34.29 8.92
N GLY A 76 -11.55 -35.17 7.95
CA GLY A 76 -10.58 -36.04 7.31
C GLY A 76 -9.70 -35.33 6.27
N PRO A 77 -8.92 -36.09 5.48
CA PRO A 77 -8.22 -35.53 4.32
C PRO A 77 -9.16 -34.82 3.36
N HIS A 78 -8.70 -33.71 2.75
CA HIS A 78 -9.47 -32.88 1.80
C HIS A 78 -10.76 -32.26 2.38
N ARG A 79 -10.72 -31.93 3.67
CA ARG A 79 -11.80 -31.23 4.36
C ARG A 79 -11.32 -29.87 4.85
N ILE A 80 -12.30 -29.00 5.04
CA ILE A 80 -12.16 -27.70 5.68
C ILE A 80 -12.71 -27.82 7.11
N GLY A 81 -12.10 -27.08 8.03
CA GLY A 81 -12.53 -26.98 9.42
C GLY A 81 -12.30 -25.56 9.89
N ASP A 82 -13.38 -24.80 10.02
CA ASP A 82 -13.34 -23.35 10.19
C ASP A 82 -14.15 -22.90 11.39
N ARG A 83 -13.86 -21.68 11.84
CA ARG A 83 -14.59 -20.90 12.83
C ARG A 83 -14.87 -21.62 14.13
N VAL A 84 -13.86 -22.32 14.67
CA VAL A 84 -13.97 -23.03 15.94
C VAL A 84 -14.48 -22.11 17.06
N LYS A 85 -15.43 -22.64 17.85
CA LYS A 85 -15.96 -22.00 19.05
C LYS A 85 -15.99 -22.98 20.20
N VAL A 86 -15.66 -22.55 21.41
CA VAL A 86 -15.72 -23.40 22.60
C VAL A 86 -16.71 -22.80 23.59
N ILE A 87 -17.56 -23.66 24.16
CA ILE A 87 -18.52 -23.32 25.21
C ILE A 87 -18.41 -24.35 26.34
N GLN A 88 -18.81 -23.98 27.55
CA GLN A 88 -18.99 -24.92 28.64
C GLN A 88 -20.47 -25.31 28.73
N ALA A 89 -20.78 -26.60 28.64
CA ALA A 89 -22.13 -27.11 28.84
C ALA A 89 -22.53 -27.02 30.32
N LYS A 90 -23.84 -27.08 30.62
CA LYS A 90 -24.33 -27.08 32.02
C LYS A 90 -23.89 -28.32 32.80
N THR A 91 -23.42 -29.36 32.12
CA THR A 91 -22.79 -30.54 32.70
C THR A 91 -21.36 -30.31 33.19
N GLY A 92 -20.75 -29.17 32.85
CA GLY A 92 -19.34 -28.84 33.08
C GLY A 92 -18.40 -29.27 31.95
N GLN A 93 -18.85 -30.14 31.03
CA GLN A 93 -18.06 -30.58 29.88
C GLN A 93 -17.90 -29.44 28.87
N TYR A 94 -16.73 -29.36 28.24
CA TYR A 94 -16.45 -28.42 27.18
C TYR A 94 -16.87 -28.96 25.82
N ILE A 95 -17.58 -28.14 25.06
CA ILE A 95 -18.05 -28.44 23.70
C ILE A 95 -17.35 -27.48 22.75
N MET A 96 -16.67 -28.06 21.77
CA MET A 96 -16.10 -27.33 20.64
C MET A 96 -17.04 -27.47 19.45
N LEU A 97 -17.54 -26.36 18.92
CA LEU A 97 -18.35 -26.28 17.71
C LEU A 97 -17.45 -25.83 16.54
N MET A 98 -17.70 -26.38 15.35
CA MET A 98 -16.97 -25.97 14.14
C MET A 98 -17.85 -26.07 12.89
N HIS A 99 -17.51 -25.27 11.88
CA HIS A 99 -17.95 -25.49 10.52
C HIS A 99 -17.00 -26.49 9.87
N THR A 100 -17.55 -27.46 9.13
CA THR A 100 -16.77 -28.40 8.31
C THR A 100 -17.29 -28.36 6.89
N ASP A 101 -16.42 -28.57 5.91
CA ASP A 101 -16.80 -28.56 4.49
C ASP A 101 -15.86 -29.41 3.64
N ASP A 102 -16.19 -29.63 2.36
CA ASP A 102 -15.22 -30.07 1.36
C ASP A 102 -14.41 -28.86 0.83
N GLU A 103 -13.24 -29.10 0.22
CA GLU A 103 -12.38 -28.02 -0.32
C GLU A 103 -13.04 -27.18 -1.42
N ARG A 104 -14.17 -27.65 -1.96
CA ARG A 104 -14.98 -26.90 -2.93
C ARG A 104 -16.09 -26.10 -2.27
N THR A 105 -16.26 -26.22 -0.96
CA THR A 105 -17.25 -25.58 -0.09
C THR A 105 -18.71 -25.90 -0.45
N PHE A 106 -19.01 -27.15 -0.83
CA PHE A 106 -20.35 -27.63 -1.21
C PHE A 106 -20.96 -28.68 -0.26
N ASP A 107 -20.26 -29.10 0.78
CA ASP A 107 -20.76 -30.05 1.78
C ASP A 107 -20.65 -29.46 3.21
N PRO A 108 -21.33 -28.32 3.47
CA PRO A 108 -21.28 -27.68 4.77
C PRO A 108 -21.97 -28.54 5.82
N VAL A 109 -21.30 -28.73 6.96
CA VAL A 109 -21.82 -29.40 8.13
C VAL A 109 -21.30 -28.70 9.39
N VAL A 110 -22.21 -28.32 10.28
CA VAL A 110 -21.84 -27.93 11.65
C VAL A 110 -21.58 -29.20 12.45
N ALA A 111 -20.40 -29.31 13.04
CA ALA A 111 -19.97 -30.46 13.82
C ALA A 111 -19.60 -30.02 15.25
N TYR A 112 -19.35 -31.01 16.11
CA TYR A 112 -18.84 -30.75 17.45
C TYR A 112 -17.83 -31.79 17.94
N ALA A 113 -17.05 -31.39 18.94
CA ALA A 113 -16.12 -32.21 19.69
C ALA A 113 -16.26 -31.92 21.19
N THR A 114 -15.79 -32.83 22.05
CA THR A 114 -15.95 -32.74 23.51
C THR A 114 -14.63 -32.90 24.26
N ALA A 115 -14.50 -32.23 25.40
CA ALA A 115 -13.40 -32.40 26.34
C ALA A 115 -13.91 -32.20 27.78
N ASP A 116 -13.31 -32.88 28.76
CA ASP A 116 -13.69 -32.70 30.16
C ASP A 116 -13.04 -31.46 30.78
N HIS A 117 -11.82 -31.11 30.32
CA HIS A 117 -11.14 -29.86 30.66
C HIS A 117 -10.77 -29.05 29.42
N LEU A 118 -10.75 -27.73 29.55
CA LEU A 118 -10.37 -26.80 28.48
C LEU A 118 -8.95 -27.04 27.95
N THR A 119 -8.08 -27.62 28.80
CA THR A 119 -6.69 -28.00 28.52
C THR A 119 -6.52 -29.37 27.88
N ASP A 120 -7.58 -30.17 27.75
CA ASP A 120 -7.48 -31.48 27.11
C ASP A 120 -7.52 -31.35 25.59
N THR A 121 -7.12 -32.40 24.88
CA THR A 121 -7.43 -32.54 23.46
C THR A 121 -8.89 -32.95 23.32
N PHE A 122 -9.64 -32.25 22.47
CA PHE A 122 -11.03 -32.53 22.20
C PHE A 122 -11.19 -33.79 21.34
N GLU A 123 -12.21 -34.57 21.64
CA GLU A 123 -12.61 -35.76 20.88
C GLU A 123 -13.74 -35.42 19.92
N PHE A 124 -13.51 -35.60 18.62
CA PHE A 124 -14.50 -35.33 17.59
C PHE A 124 -15.70 -36.28 17.66
N GLN A 125 -16.92 -35.71 17.71
CA GLN A 125 -18.16 -36.48 17.89
C GLN A 125 -19.00 -36.58 16.61
N GLY A 126 -18.73 -35.75 15.60
CA GLY A 126 -19.45 -35.74 14.33
C GLY A 126 -20.46 -34.58 14.22
N PRO A 127 -21.50 -34.73 13.37
CA PRO A 127 -22.42 -33.62 13.06
C PRO A 127 -23.28 -33.24 14.25
N LEU A 128 -23.45 -31.93 14.47
CA LEU A 128 -24.46 -31.39 15.36
C LEU A 128 -25.85 -31.52 14.69
N ARG A 129 -26.85 -31.93 15.47
CA ARG A 129 -28.20 -32.21 14.96
C ARG A 129 -29.26 -31.29 15.54
N TYR A 130 -30.22 -30.93 14.70
CA TYR A 130 -31.49 -30.29 15.05
C TYR A 130 -32.62 -31.16 14.47
N GLU A 131 -33.61 -31.53 15.28
CA GLU A 131 -34.73 -32.41 14.85
C GLU A 131 -34.25 -33.72 14.16
N ASN A 132 -33.18 -34.32 14.69
CA ASN A 132 -32.48 -35.49 14.14
C ASN A 132 -31.82 -35.29 12.76
N GLN A 133 -31.83 -34.07 12.21
CA GLN A 133 -31.18 -33.73 10.95
C GLN A 133 -29.84 -33.02 11.19
N THR A 134 -28.87 -33.28 10.32
CA THR A 134 -27.60 -32.55 10.32
C THR A 134 -27.83 -31.09 9.98
N ILE A 135 -27.24 -30.19 10.77
CA ILE A 135 -27.25 -28.75 10.45
C ILE A 135 -26.22 -28.48 9.35
N ARG A 136 -26.71 -28.07 8.17
CA ARG A 136 -25.89 -27.81 6.97
C ARG A 136 -25.78 -26.32 6.72
N MET A 137 -24.87 -25.67 7.43
CA MET A 137 -24.58 -24.23 7.35
C MET A 137 -23.06 -24.01 7.28
N TRP A 138 -22.64 -22.87 6.73
CA TRP A 138 -21.23 -22.46 6.63
C TRP A 138 -20.76 -21.76 7.92
N HIS A 139 -20.39 -20.47 7.85
CA HIS A 139 -19.85 -19.74 8.99
C HIS A 139 -20.75 -19.85 10.22
N ILE A 140 -20.14 -20.18 11.36
CA ILE A 140 -20.79 -20.29 12.66
C ILE A 140 -20.19 -19.34 13.68
N GLY A 141 -20.94 -19.12 14.75
CA GLY A 141 -20.53 -18.50 16.00
C GLY A 141 -21.18 -19.20 17.18
N SER A 142 -20.84 -18.78 18.39
CA SER A 142 -21.49 -19.25 19.61
C SER A 142 -21.82 -18.08 20.52
N PHE A 143 -22.78 -18.31 21.41
CA PHE A 143 -23.13 -17.37 22.46
C PHE A 143 -23.56 -18.16 23.70
N THR A 144 -23.08 -17.74 24.87
CA THR A 144 -23.55 -18.25 26.16
C THR A 144 -24.23 -17.08 26.86
N ASP A 145 -25.52 -17.25 27.15
CA ASP A 145 -26.32 -16.23 27.81
C ASP A 145 -26.03 -16.18 29.32
N ASP A 146 -26.50 -15.14 29.99
CA ASP A 146 -26.21 -14.87 31.41
C ASP A 146 -26.71 -16.01 32.34
N ASP A 147 -27.71 -16.78 31.90
CA ASP A 147 -28.24 -17.95 32.61
C ASP A 147 -27.49 -19.27 32.32
N GLY A 148 -26.38 -19.18 31.58
CA GLY A 148 -25.55 -20.31 31.15
C GLY A 148 -26.16 -21.14 30.02
N THR A 149 -27.22 -20.66 29.35
CA THR A 149 -27.78 -21.32 28.18
C THR A 149 -26.92 -21.04 26.96
N ASN A 150 -26.62 -22.09 26.20
CA ASN A 150 -25.72 -22.02 25.06
C ASN A 150 -26.49 -21.96 23.73
N TYR A 151 -25.95 -21.21 22.78
CA TYR A 151 -26.53 -20.98 21.48
C TYR A 151 -25.50 -21.16 20.37
N LEU A 152 -25.91 -21.80 19.28
CA LEU A 152 -25.21 -21.80 18.00
C LEU A 152 -25.77 -20.66 17.14
N LEU A 153 -24.86 -19.89 16.55
CA LEU A 153 -25.15 -18.85 15.56
C LEU A 153 -24.71 -19.35 14.19
N THR A 154 -25.45 -19.05 13.14
CA THR A 154 -25.02 -19.33 11.76
C THR A 154 -25.09 -18.07 10.89
N HIS A 155 -24.39 -18.10 9.76
CA HIS A 155 -24.56 -17.09 8.70
C HIS A 155 -26.04 -16.87 8.40
N GLU A 156 -26.38 -15.67 7.93
CA GLU A 156 -27.75 -15.18 7.75
C GLU A 156 -28.55 -14.99 9.05
N GLY A 157 -28.02 -15.40 10.20
CA GLY A 157 -28.60 -15.07 11.51
C GLY A 157 -29.69 -16.05 11.96
N ASP A 158 -29.52 -17.35 11.73
CA ASP A 158 -30.25 -18.34 12.52
C ASP A 158 -29.59 -18.48 13.91
N ILE A 159 -30.42 -18.56 14.95
CA ILE A 159 -30.00 -18.79 16.34
C ILE A 159 -30.64 -20.08 16.84
N TYR A 160 -29.82 -21.05 17.21
CA TYR A 160 -30.25 -22.32 17.76
C TYR A 160 -29.90 -22.39 19.23
N ARG A 161 -30.87 -22.71 20.09
CA ARG A 161 -30.61 -23.07 21.48
C ARG A 161 -30.09 -24.50 21.54
N LEU A 162 -28.98 -24.70 22.24
CA LEU A 162 -28.40 -26.01 22.47
C LEU A 162 -29.01 -26.65 23.71
N ALA A 163 -29.06 -27.99 23.71
CA ALA A 163 -29.44 -28.77 24.88
C ALA A 163 -28.45 -28.51 26.05
N ALA A 164 -28.85 -28.86 27.27
CA ALA A 164 -28.04 -28.63 28.47
C ALA A 164 -26.65 -29.30 28.42
N ASP A 165 -26.51 -30.42 27.70
CA ASP A 165 -25.24 -31.11 27.46
C ASP A 165 -24.44 -30.52 26.28
N GLY A 166 -25.02 -29.59 25.52
CA GLY A 166 -24.44 -28.94 24.35
C GLY A 166 -24.28 -29.82 23.10
N LYS A 167 -24.78 -31.07 23.12
CA LYS A 167 -24.52 -32.08 22.07
C LYS A 167 -25.55 -32.10 20.95
N THR A 168 -26.64 -31.36 21.13
CA THR A 168 -27.73 -31.22 20.14
C THR A 168 -28.30 -29.81 20.18
N ALA A 169 -28.84 -29.34 19.06
CA ALA A 169 -29.70 -28.17 19.01
C ALA A 169 -31.14 -28.61 19.29
N GLU A 170 -31.79 -28.02 20.29
CA GLU A 170 -33.14 -28.41 20.72
C GLU A 170 -34.24 -27.47 20.19
N ALA A 171 -33.89 -26.23 19.85
CA ALA A 171 -34.83 -25.25 19.33
C ALA A 171 -34.13 -24.26 18.39
N LYS A 172 -34.72 -23.98 17.23
CA LYS A 172 -34.38 -22.78 16.45
C LYS A 172 -35.17 -21.60 17.01
N VAL A 173 -34.50 -20.72 17.75
CA VAL A 173 -35.13 -19.60 18.48
C VAL A 173 -35.66 -18.54 17.53
N ILE A 174 -34.86 -18.24 16.51
CA ILE A 174 -35.19 -17.30 15.44
C ILE A 174 -34.37 -17.66 14.20
N SER A 175 -34.84 -17.24 13.04
CA SER A 175 -34.21 -17.51 11.75
C SER A 175 -33.99 -16.24 10.95
N ASN A 176 -32.91 -16.22 10.18
CA ASN A 176 -32.64 -15.24 9.12
C ASN A 176 -32.72 -13.77 9.59
N ILE A 177 -32.14 -13.43 10.75
CA ILE A 177 -32.16 -12.05 11.26
C ILE A 177 -31.21 -11.10 10.51
N ALA A 178 -30.23 -11.65 9.80
CA ALA A 178 -29.16 -10.91 9.13
C ALA A 178 -28.92 -11.45 7.70
N PRO A 179 -29.94 -11.42 6.81
CA PRO A 179 -29.85 -12.01 5.48
C PRO A 179 -28.67 -11.46 4.68
N GLY A 180 -27.97 -12.34 3.96
CA GLY A 180 -26.82 -11.96 3.13
C GLY A 180 -25.50 -11.76 3.90
N THR A 181 -25.50 -11.96 5.22
CA THR A 181 -24.29 -11.85 6.06
C THR A 181 -23.68 -13.20 6.40
N GLU A 182 -22.44 -13.17 6.92
CA GLU A 182 -21.68 -14.31 7.43
C GLU A 182 -20.85 -13.89 8.66
N ALA A 183 -20.00 -14.79 9.16
CA ALA A 183 -19.08 -14.50 10.26
C ALA A 183 -19.79 -13.98 11.54
N PRO A 184 -20.81 -14.71 12.06
CA PRO A 184 -21.64 -14.21 13.13
C PRO A 184 -20.91 -14.21 14.48
N ALA A 185 -21.07 -13.13 15.25
CA ALA A 185 -20.70 -13.07 16.66
C ALA A 185 -21.84 -12.45 17.47
N MET A 186 -21.98 -12.80 18.74
CA MET A 186 -23.00 -12.22 19.61
C MET A 186 -22.47 -12.02 21.02
N PHE A 187 -22.94 -10.97 21.67
CA PHE A 187 -22.77 -10.75 23.10
C PHE A 187 -24.01 -10.08 23.70
N HIS A 188 -24.15 -10.18 25.02
CA HIS A 188 -25.17 -9.46 25.79
C HIS A 188 -24.48 -8.40 26.65
N PHE A 189 -24.99 -7.17 26.66
CA PHE A 189 -24.43 -6.07 27.44
C PHE A 189 -25.49 -5.01 27.73
N ASN A 190 -25.58 -4.57 28.99
CA ASN A 190 -26.52 -3.53 29.44
C ASN A 190 -27.96 -3.74 28.90
N ASP A 191 -28.53 -4.92 29.18
CA ASP A 191 -29.92 -5.33 28.84
C ASP A 191 -30.23 -5.54 27.34
N HIS A 192 -29.23 -5.47 26.46
CA HIS A 192 -29.40 -5.68 25.02
C HIS A 192 -28.49 -6.78 24.49
N TYR A 193 -29.02 -7.59 23.58
CA TYR A 193 -28.25 -8.53 22.75
C TYR A 193 -27.75 -7.81 21.51
N PHE A 194 -26.48 -8.03 21.17
CA PHE A 194 -25.84 -7.50 19.97
C PHE A 194 -25.40 -8.67 19.08
N PHE A 195 -25.80 -8.66 17.81
CA PHE A 195 -25.37 -9.64 16.81
C PHE A 195 -24.55 -8.92 15.75
N LEU A 196 -23.29 -9.32 15.54
CA LEU A 196 -22.37 -8.75 14.57
C LEU A 196 -22.20 -9.73 13.41
N ALA A 197 -22.05 -9.20 12.20
CA ALA A 197 -21.81 -10.02 11.01
C ALA A 197 -21.09 -9.24 9.91
N SER A 198 -20.34 -9.96 9.07
CA SER A 198 -19.75 -9.41 7.85
C SER A 198 -20.64 -9.64 6.63
N GLN A 199 -20.45 -8.87 5.58
CA GLN A 199 -20.96 -9.22 4.25
C GLN A 199 -20.13 -10.36 3.64
N LYS A 200 -20.65 -11.02 2.60
CA LYS A 200 -20.00 -12.14 1.90
C LYS A 200 -19.08 -11.63 0.78
N THR A 201 -17.84 -11.32 1.12
CA THR A 201 -16.81 -10.83 0.19
C THR A 201 -15.60 -11.76 0.12
N SER A 202 -15.78 -13.04 0.44
CA SER A 202 -14.68 -14.00 0.54
C SER A 202 -13.64 -13.49 1.56
N TRP A 203 -12.35 -13.54 1.25
CA TRP A 203 -11.28 -13.06 2.14
C TRP A 203 -11.09 -11.53 2.14
N ASP A 204 -11.73 -10.81 1.21
CA ASP A 204 -11.70 -9.35 1.19
C ASP A 204 -12.53 -8.80 2.36
N HIS A 205 -12.04 -7.76 3.02
CA HIS A 205 -12.72 -7.14 4.15
C HIS A 205 -13.84 -6.20 3.70
N ASN A 206 -14.82 -6.00 4.57
CA ASN A 206 -15.94 -5.10 4.35
C ASN A 206 -16.36 -4.42 5.65
N ASP A 207 -17.21 -3.39 5.54
CA ASP A 207 -17.83 -2.78 6.72
C ASP A 207 -18.83 -3.77 7.33
N ASN A 208 -18.43 -4.38 8.44
CA ASN A 208 -19.24 -5.32 9.20
C ASN A 208 -20.36 -4.53 9.90
N ILE A 209 -21.53 -5.15 9.99
CA ILE A 209 -22.75 -4.54 10.50
C ILE A 209 -23.19 -5.24 11.79
N TYR A 210 -24.14 -4.64 12.50
CA TYR A 210 -24.69 -5.24 13.71
C TYR A 210 -26.21 -5.09 13.82
N PHE A 211 -26.80 -5.84 14.74
CA PHE A 211 -28.22 -5.90 15.02
C PHE A 211 -28.41 -5.92 16.54
N THR A 212 -29.51 -5.35 17.04
CA THR A 212 -29.84 -5.40 18.47
C THR A 212 -31.22 -5.96 18.76
N ALA A 213 -31.38 -6.60 19.90
CA ALA A 213 -32.68 -7.02 20.43
C ALA A 213 -32.67 -7.03 21.96
N ASP A 214 -33.84 -6.84 22.57
CA ASP A 214 -34.01 -6.98 24.03
C ASP A 214 -34.26 -8.45 24.43
N ARG A 215 -34.49 -9.32 23.45
CA ARG A 215 -34.78 -10.74 23.62
C ARG A 215 -34.22 -11.51 22.43
N LEU A 216 -33.69 -12.71 22.66
CA LEU A 216 -33.13 -13.55 21.60
C LEU A 216 -34.14 -13.92 20.49
N ASN A 217 -35.43 -14.06 20.82
CA ASN A 217 -36.49 -14.30 19.85
C ASN A 217 -37.00 -13.03 19.15
N GLY A 218 -36.31 -11.90 19.33
CA GLY A 218 -36.54 -10.64 18.66
C GLY A 218 -37.65 -9.77 19.28
N PRO A 219 -38.07 -8.72 18.55
CA PRO A 219 -37.60 -8.36 17.20
C PRO A 219 -36.13 -7.91 17.21
N TRP A 220 -35.40 -8.26 16.15
CA TRP A 220 -34.04 -7.77 15.90
C TRP A 220 -34.07 -6.53 15.04
N THR A 221 -33.42 -5.47 15.50
CA THR A 221 -33.32 -4.18 14.80
C THR A 221 -31.97 -4.13 14.07
N PRO A 222 -31.95 -3.98 12.73
CA PRO A 222 -30.71 -3.83 11.99
C PRO A 222 -30.09 -2.45 12.20
N HIS A 223 -28.77 -2.42 12.30
CA HIS A 223 -27.96 -1.22 12.32
C HIS A 223 -26.92 -1.24 11.20
N GLY A 224 -26.27 -0.10 10.99
CA GLY A 224 -25.19 0.05 10.02
C GLY A 224 -23.84 -0.47 10.55
N PRO A 225 -22.73 -0.01 9.95
CA PRO A 225 -21.38 -0.32 10.42
C PRO A 225 -21.13 0.13 11.86
N PHE A 226 -20.41 -0.69 12.63
CA PHE A 226 -19.91 -0.31 13.96
C PHE A 226 -18.48 0.25 13.94
N CYS A 227 -17.79 0.23 12.81
CA CYS A 227 -16.59 1.04 12.57
C CYS A 227 -16.92 2.19 11.62
N PRO A 228 -16.10 3.26 11.53
CA PRO A 228 -16.28 4.29 10.51
C PRO A 228 -16.39 3.64 9.12
N SER A 229 -17.44 3.99 8.37
CA SER A 229 -17.70 3.40 7.06
C SER A 229 -16.54 3.65 6.10
N GLY A 230 -16.23 2.66 5.29
CA GLY A 230 -15.10 2.67 4.35
C GLY A 230 -13.77 2.26 4.98
N THR A 231 -13.71 1.96 6.28
CA THR A 231 -12.51 1.38 6.92
C THR A 231 -12.43 -0.13 6.77
N LEU A 232 -13.51 -0.77 6.28
CA LEU A 232 -13.62 -2.22 6.14
C LEU A 232 -13.44 -2.93 7.49
N THR A 233 -14.06 -2.36 8.52
CA THR A 233 -13.88 -2.78 9.93
C THR A 233 -12.41 -2.75 10.34
N TYR A 234 -11.68 -1.71 9.91
CA TYR A 234 -10.22 -1.61 10.03
C TYR A 234 -9.47 -2.79 9.39
N ASN A 235 -9.87 -3.12 8.15
CA ASN A 235 -9.31 -4.21 7.34
C ASN A 235 -9.32 -5.54 8.11
N SER A 236 -10.47 -5.90 8.69
CA SER A 236 -10.69 -7.19 9.37
C SER A 236 -12.11 -7.73 9.17
N GLN A 237 -12.29 -9.01 9.46
CA GLN A 237 -13.59 -9.68 9.48
C GLN A 237 -13.89 -10.17 10.90
N THR A 238 -15.13 -9.98 11.35
CA THR A 238 -15.58 -10.46 12.68
C THR A 238 -15.28 -11.94 12.88
N ALA A 239 -14.72 -12.29 14.04
CA ALA A 239 -14.49 -13.66 14.48
C ALA A 239 -15.27 -13.97 15.75
N PHE A 240 -15.19 -13.07 16.75
CA PHE A 240 -15.82 -13.26 18.04
C PHE A 240 -15.96 -11.92 18.80
N VAL A 241 -16.78 -11.92 19.85
CA VAL A 241 -16.79 -10.86 20.87
C VAL A 241 -16.78 -11.53 22.24
N THR A 242 -15.92 -11.08 23.14
CA THR A 242 -15.86 -11.58 24.52
C THR A 242 -15.84 -10.42 25.51
N LEU A 243 -16.39 -10.62 26.70
CA LEU A 243 -16.36 -9.61 27.75
C LEU A 243 -15.06 -9.76 28.56
N ILE A 244 -14.23 -8.73 28.60
CA ILE A 244 -12.99 -8.71 29.40
C ILE A 244 -13.13 -7.75 30.57
N THR A 245 -12.44 -8.04 31.68
CA THR A 245 -12.34 -7.13 32.81
C THR A 245 -11.09 -6.27 32.68
N THR A 246 -11.26 -4.96 32.78
CA THR A 246 -10.21 -3.95 32.64
C THR A 246 -10.16 -3.03 33.87
N ALA A 247 -9.19 -2.11 33.93
CA ALA A 247 -9.14 -1.07 34.96
C ALA A 247 -10.39 -0.17 34.96
N LYS A 248 -11.06 -0.01 33.81
CA LYS A 248 -12.27 0.81 33.64
C LYS A 248 -13.58 -0.01 33.73
N GLY A 249 -13.51 -1.28 34.11
CA GLY A 249 -14.66 -2.19 34.25
C GLY A 249 -14.75 -3.25 33.14
N THR A 250 -15.89 -3.93 33.05
CA THR A 250 -16.15 -4.94 32.03
C THR A 250 -16.42 -4.27 30.68
N VAL A 251 -15.72 -4.69 29.63
CA VAL A 251 -15.94 -4.19 28.28
C VAL A 251 -16.04 -5.32 27.26
N PRO A 252 -16.90 -5.18 26.24
CA PRO A 252 -16.88 -6.07 25.09
C PRO A 252 -15.62 -5.82 24.25
N LEU A 253 -14.84 -6.87 24.02
CA LEU A 253 -13.67 -6.87 23.14
C LEU A 253 -14.06 -7.48 21.80
N TYR A 254 -13.97 -6.70 20.73
CA TYR A 254 -14.08 -7.19 19.35
C TYR A 254 -12.83 -8.01 19.01
N LEU A 255 -13.01 -9.19 18.42
CA LEU A 255 -11.95 -9.99 17.82
C LEU A 255 -12.25 -10.12 16.33
N GLY A 256 -11.35 -9.61 15.50
CA GLY A 256 -11.39 -9.78 14.05
C GLY A 256 -10.10 -10.34 13.47
N ASP A 257 -10.24 -10.97 12.30
CA ASP A 257 -9.13 -11.52 11.53
C ASP A 257 -8.86 -10.66 10.29
N ARG A 258 -7.58 -10.38 10.07
CA ARG A 258 -7.05 -9.82 8.84
C ARG A 258 -6.40 -10.95 8.06
N HIS A 259 -7.23 -11.63 7.27
CA HIS A 259 -6.84 -12.76 6.43
C HIS A 259 -5.74 -12.38 5.44
N THR A 260 -4.76 -13.29 5.31
CA THR A 260 -3.58 -13.13 4.46
C THR A 260 -3.52 -14.26 3.43
N TYR A 261 -4.41 -14.28 2.43
CA TYR A 261 -4.42 -15.37 1.43
C TYR A 261 -3.30 -15.19 0.38
N PRO A 262 -2.54 -16.24 -0.02
CA PRO A 262 -2.69 -17.67 0.34
C PRO A 262 -1.96 -18.09 1.63
N TYR A 263 -1.14 -17.22 2.22
CA TYR A 263 -0.39 -17.47 3.45
C TYR A 263 -1.25 -17.32 4.72
N LEU A 264 -2.38 -18.02 4.80
CA LEU A 264 -3.35 -17.86 5.89
C LEU A 264 -2.76 -18.10 7.28
N ASN A 265 -1.68 -18.88 7.37
CA ASN A 265 -0.90 -19.09 8.60
C ASN A 265 -0.16 -17.84 9.10
N ASN A 266 -0.13 -16.75 8.31
CA ASN A 266 0.37 -15.43 8.66
C ASN A 266 -0.77 -14.39 8.73
N SER A 267 -2.03 -14.82 8.81
CA SER A 267 -3.15 -13.91 9.09
C SER A 267 -2.91 -13.22 10.43
N THR A 268 -3.29 -11.94 10.50
CA THR A 268 -3.09 -11.13 11.71
C THR A 268 -4.42 -10.81 12.36
N HIS A 269 -4.40 -10.28 13.58
CA HIS A 269 -5.60 -10.02 14.35
C HIS A 269 -5.83 -8.53 14.56
N VAL A 270 -7.11 -8.14 14.64
CA VAL A 270 -7.56 -6.79 15.01
C VAL A 270 -8.48 -6.93 16.21
N TRP A 271 -7.93 -6.69 17.39
CA TRP A 271 -8.64 -6.72 18.67
C TRP A 271 -8.74 -5.32 19.25
N LEU A 272 -9.98 -4.84 19.44
CA LEU A 272 -10.29 -3.47 19.84
C LEU A 272 -11.49 -3.46 20.80
N PRO A 273 -11.53 -2.54 21.78
CA PRO A 273 -12.66 -2.45 22.69
C PRO A 273 -13.86 -1.82 21.97
N LEU A 274 -15.04 -2.41 22.17
CA LEU A 274 -16.30 -1.87 21.67
C LEU A 274 -16.86 -0.86 22.68
N THR A 275 -17.29 0.29 22.16
CA THR A 275 -18.06 1.28 22.92
C THR A 275 -19.54 0.99 22.75
N VAL A 276 -20.26 0.85 23.87
CA VAL A 276 -21.70 0.57 23.90
C VAL A 276 -22.43 1.70 24.63
N ASN A 277 -23.41 2.32 23.97
CA ASN A 277 -24.28 3.34 24.55
C ASN A 277 -25.74 3.04 24.22
N GLY A 278 -26.48 2.42 25.15
CA GLY A 278 -27.78 1.85 24.86
C GLY A 278 -27.65 0.80 23.77
N THR A 279 -28.34 0.98 22.64
CA THR A 279 -28.23 0.11 21.46
C THR A 279 -27.14 0.53 20.46
N GLU A 280 -26.46 1.66 20.67
CA GLU A 280 -25.40 2.12 19.77
C GLU A 280 -24.10 1.38 20.06
N LEU A 281 -23.52 0.79 19.01
CA LEU A 281 -22.24 0.06 19.04
C LEU A 281 -21.22 0.77 18.15
N SER A 282 -20.01 1.00 18.67
CA SER A 282 -18.93 1.57 17.84
C SER A 282 -17.50 1.19 18.26
N ILE A 283 -16.59 1.22 17.28
CA ILE A 283 -15.14 1.32 17.46
C ILE A 283 -14.70 2.57 16.69
N PRO A 284 -14.61 3.75 17.35
CA PRO A 284 -14.44 5.01 16.63
C PRO A 284 -13.03 5.24 16.10
N HIS A 285 -12.03 4.59 16.71
CA HIS A 285 -10.62 4.79 16.39
C HIS A 285 -9.89 3.46 16.26
N TYR A 286 -9.06 3.34 15.23
CA TYR A 286 -8.10 2.26 15.11
C TYR A 286 -6.91 2.53 16.03
N TRP A 287 -6.56 1.55 16.86
CA TRP A 287 -5.34 1.59 17.66
C TRP A 287 -4.39 0.48 17.20
N PRO A 288 -3.29 0.80 16.50
CA PRO A 288 -2.29 -0.19 16.11
C PRO A 288 -1.60 -0.81 17.32
N ARG A 289 -1.53 -0.08 18.43
CA ARG A 289 -1.05 -0.53 19.73
C ARG A 289 -1.88 0.11 20.83
N TRP A 290 -2.32 -0.68 21.80
CA TRP A 290 -3.03 -0.17 22.97
C TRP A 290 -2.80 -1.05 24.20
N ASP A 291 -2.89 -0.43 25.38
CA ASP A 291 -2.92 -1.13 26.66
C ASP A 291 -4.34 -1.64 26.88
N TRP A 292 -4.51 -2.96 26.90
CA TRP A 292 -5.83 -3.57 26.97
C TRP A 292 -6.47 -3.45 28.36
N TYR A 293 -5.65 -3.34 29.41
CA TYR A 293 -6.13 -3.25 30.79
C TYR A 293 -6.51 -1.82 31.14
N GLU A 294 -5.69 -0.84 30.76
CA GLU A 294 -6.01 0.58 30.96
C GLU A 294 -6.97 1.13 29.89
N GLN A 295 -7.13 0.42 28.77
CA GLN A 295 -7.90 0.83 27.59
C GLN A 295 -7.45 2.16 27.00
N ASP A 296 -6.14 2.32 26.81
CA ASP A 296 -5.56 3.54 26.28
C ASP A 296 -4.63 3.23 25.08
N ALA A 297 -4.80 3.99 24.01
CA ALA A 297 -3.92 3.95 22.85
C ALA A 297 -2.47 4.25 23.28
N GLN A 298 -1.52 3.53 22.69
CA GLN A 298 -0.09 3.72 22.98
C GLN A 298 0.60 4.29 21.73
N PRO A 299 0.86 5.61 21.68
CA PRO A 299 1.51 6.23 20.53
C PRO A 299 2.88 5.60 20.25
N MET A 300 3.19 5.47 18.97
CA MET A 300 4.47 4.97 18.49
C MET A 300 5.19 6.06 17.70
N THR A 301 6.50 6.17 17.91
CA THR A 301 7.36 7.10 17.16
C THR A 301 8.22 6.28 16.21
N PHE A 302 8.34 6.72 14.97
CA PHE A 302 9.07 5.98 13.94
C PHE A 302 10.18 6.84 13.34
N ASN A 303 11.33 6.21 13.12
CA ASN A 303 12.37 6.72 12.24
C ASN A 303 11.90 6.54 10.80
N SER A 304 12.11 7.54 9.95
CA SER A 304 11.78 7.45 8.53
C SER A 304 12.69 6.45 7.80
N LEU A 305 12.09 5.66 6.92
CA LEU A 305 12.77 4.76 5.99
C LEU A 305 11.93 4.67 4.73
N ALA A 306 12.40 5.23 3.62
CA ALA A 306 11.71 5.08 2.34
C ALA A 306 12.31 3.91 1.57
N TRP A 307 11.54 2.85 1.36
CA TRP A 307 11.91 1.75 0.47
C TRP A 307 10.68 1.15 -0.18
N THR A 308 10.75 0.91 -1.49
CA THR A 308 9.71 0.17 -2.22
C THR A 308 10.36 -0.96 -3.01
N GLY A 309 9.86 -2.18 -2.84
CA GLY A 309 10.22 -3.35 -3.63
C GLY A 309 9.01 -3.91 -4.38
N GLN A 310 9.24 -4.52 -5.55
CA GLN A 310 8.18 -5.14 -6.36
C GLN A 310 8.56 -6.52 -6.90
N THR A 311 9.83 -6.87 -6.84
CA THR A 311 10.41 -8.07 -7.46
C THR A 311 11.18 -8.86 -6.41
N SER A 312 11.32 -10.17 -6.63
CA SER A 312 11.94 -11.12 -5.69
C SER A 312 13.41 -10.85 -5.36
N ASP A 313 14.06 -9.97 -6.10
CA ASP A 313 15.45 -9.55 -5.91
C ASP A 313 15.59 -8.20 -5.19
N ALA A 314 14.50 -7.47 -4.94
CA ALA A 314 14.52 -6.25 -4.17
C ALA A 314 14.48 -6.56 -2.68
N SER A 315 15.48 -6.10 -1.92
CA SER A 315 15.47 -6.22 -0.46
C SER A 315 16.14 -5.06 0.27
N VAL A 316 15.85 -4.93 1.56
CA VAL A 316 16.50 -3.99 2.47
C VAL A 316 16.83 -4.70 3.78
N THR A 317 18.00 -4.42 4.35
CA THR A 317 18.41 -4.93 5.66
C THR A 317 18.54 -3.79 6.66
N LEU A 318 17.92 -3.96 7.82
CA LEU A 318 18.08 -3.09 8.98
C LEU A 318 18.89 -3.83 10.03
N SER A 319 20.11 -3.38 10.30
CA SER A 319 20.93 -3.90 11.41
C SER A 319 20.77 -2.99 12.63
N PHE A 320 20.43 -3.55 13.78
CA PHE A 320 20.11 -2.77 14.98
C PHE A 320 20.58 -3.46 16.27
N TYR A 321 20.64 -2.71 17.36
CA TYR A 321 20.75 -3.24 18.72
C TYR A 321 19.43 -2.98 19.45
N GLY A 322 18.86 -3.98 20.11
CA GLY A 322 17.60 -3.84 20.82
C GLY A 322 16.94 -5.18 21.12
N THR A 323 15.66 -5.15 21.48
CA THR A 323 14.86 -6.35 21.76
C THR A 323 13.88 -6.69 20.64
N ASN A 324 13.37 -5.70 19.91
CA ASN A 324 12.53 -5.93 18.74
C ASN A 324 12.59 -4.71 17.80
N ILE A 325 12.10 -4.91 16.58
CA ILE A 325 11.90 -3.85 15.60
C ILE A 325 10.47 -3.91 15.04
N THR A 326 9.84 -2.74 14.93
CA THR A 326 8.54 -2.55 14.31
C THR A 326 8.70 -1.77 13.01
N ILE A 327 7.95 -2.15 11.98
CA ILE A 327 8.03 -1.59 10.64
C ILE A 327 6.68 -0.98 10.25
N THR A 328 6.71 0.25 9.76
CA THR A 328 5.57 0.91 9.12
C THR A 328 5.73 0.89 7.60
N GLY A 329 4.59 0.85 6.93
CA GLY A 329 4.53 0.85 5.48
C GLY A 329 3.14 1.17 4.97
N GLN A 330 3.06 1.27 3.65
CA GLN A 330 1.80 1.53 2.96
C GLN A 330 1.20 0.22 2.45
N THR A 331 0.00 -0.11 2.91
CA THR A 331 -0.84 -1.13 2.28
C THR A 331 -1.62 -0.51 1.13
N SER A 332 -1.94 -1.28 0.08
CA SER A 332 -2.70 -0.77 -1.08
C SER A 332 -3.31 -1.90 -1.92
N PRO A 333 -4.22 -1.60 -2.88
CA PRO A 333 -4.75 -2.63 -3.78
C PRO A 333 -3.71 -3.26 -4.71
N GLN A 334 -2.55 -2.62 -4.87
CA GLN A 334 -1.39 -3.13 -5.63
C GLN A 334 -0.36 -3.81 -4.72
N GLY A 335 -0.70 -4.02 -3.44
CA GLY A 335 0.20 -4.57 -2.43
C GLY A 335 0.54 -6.03 -2.70
N GLY A 336 1.81 -6.39 -2.50
CA GLY A 336 2.29 -7.76 -2.62
C GLY A 336 2.77 -8.32 -1.28
N PHE A 337 3.48 -9.44 -1.35
CA PHE A 337 4.09 -10.05 -0.17
C PHE A 337 5.53 -9.63 0.03
N ALA A 338 5.88 -9.45 1.31
CA ALA A 338 7.25 -9.33 1.76
C ALA A 338 7.60 -10.49 2.70
N LYS A 339 8.79 -11.07 2.51
CA LYS A 339 9.36 -12.03 3.45
C LYS A 339 10.21 -11.26 4.46
N MET A 340 9.83 -11.34 5.74
CA MET A 340 10.48 -10.67 6.86
C MET A 340 11.33 -11.69 7.62
N THR A 341 12.67 -11.58 7.55
CA THR A 341 13.60 -12.52 8.19
C THR A 341 14.41 -11.81 9.28
N LEU A 342 14.17 -12.16 10.55
CA LEU A 342 14.98 -11.70 11.69
C LEU A 342 16.14 -12.68 11.92
N ARG A 343 17.36 -12.16 12.06
CA ARG A 343 18.57 -12.92 12.38
C ARG A 343 19.28 -12.36 13.61
N ASP A 344 19.89 -13.24 14.40
CA ASP A 344 20.82 -12.84 15.47
C ASP A 344 22.19 -12.43 14.91
N LYS A 345 23.08 -11.98 15.80
CA LYS A 345 24.44 -11.54 15.44
C LYS A 345 25.31 -12.65 14.85
N GLU A 346 25.02 -13.92 15.16
CA GLU A 346 25.66 -15.09 14.57
C GLU A 346 25.07 -15.45 13.19
N GLY A 347 23.96 -14.81 12.79
CA GLY A 347 23.28 -15.01 11.52
C GLY A 347 22.24 -16.13 11.53
N HIS A 348 21.91 -16.72 12.68
CA HIS A 348 20.82 -17.69 12.77
C HIS A 348 19.48 -17.00 12.62
N ILE A 349 18.56 -17.64 11.89
CA ILE A 349 17.20 -17.16 11.72
C ILE A 349 16.44 -17.35 13.04
N ARG A 350 15.94 -16.24 13.58
CA ARG A 350 15.10 -16.20 14.79
C ARG A 350 13.62 -16.31 14.44
N SER A 351 13.21 -15.61 13.39
CA SER A 351 11.85 -15.65 12.85
C SER A 351 11.88 -15.36 11.35
N GLN A 352 10.96 -16.00 10.62
CA GLN A 352 10.72 -15.74 9.21
C GLN A 352 9.22 -15.81 8.95
N VAL A 353 8.63 -14.71 8.50
CA VAL A 353 7.19 -14.59 8.24
C VAL A 353 6.92 -13.91 6.90
N TYR A 354 5.71 -14.11 6.37
CA TYR A 354 5.24 -13.43 5.19
C TYR A 354 4.25 -12.34 5.60
N THR A 355 4.56 -11.09 5.27
CA THR A 355 3.71 -9.95 5.56
C THR A 355 3.01 -9.51 4.29
N ASP A 356 1.69 -9.38 4.36
CA ASP A 356 0.86 -8.87 3.29
C ASP A 356 0.85 -7.34 3.29
N PHE A 357 1.07 -6.74 2.11
CA PHE A 357 0.90 -5.31 1.89
C PHE A 357 -0.38 -5.01 1.10
N TYR A 358 -1.18 -6.02 0.78
CA TYR A 358 -2.48 -5.83 0.17
C TYR A 358 -3.50 -5.26 1.17
N SER A 359 -4.27 -4.29 0.70
CA SER A 359 -5.57 -3.91 1.26
C SER A 359 -6.38 -3.26 0.16
N ILE A 360 -7.71 -3.34 0.22
CA ILE A 360 -8.59 -2.58 -0.68
C ILE A 360 -8.38 -1.07 -0.51
N LEU A 361 -7.91 -0.63 0.66
CA LEU A 361 -7.61 0.77 0.96
C LEU A 361 -6.12 1.04 0.87
N THR A 362 -5.76 2.25 0.47
CA THR A 362 -4.38 2.71 0.58
C THR A 362 -4.18 3.41 1.92
N GLU A 363 -3.42 2.81 2.81
CA GLU A 363 -3.24 3.30 4.18
C GLU A 363 -1.78 3.18 4.63
N GLU A 364 -1.34 4.14 5.45
CA GLU A 364 -0.06 4.06 6.16
C GLU A 364 -0.29 3.40 7.52
N THR A 365 0.34 2.27 7.78
CA THR A 365 0.09 1.48 8.99
C THR A 365 1.35 0.79 9.49
N VAL A 366 1.29 0.25 10.70
CA VAL A 366 2.22 -0.79 11.15
C VAL A 366 1.91 -2.06 10.37
N CYS A 367 2.91 -2.62 9.69
CA CYS A 367 2.76 -3.83 8.87
C CYS A 367 3.44 -5.05 9.51
N PHE A 368 4.49 -4.83 10.29
CA PHE A 368 5.26 -5.92 10.90
C PHE A 368 5.86 -5.49 12.23
N ARG A 369 5.93 -6.42 13.16
CA ARG A 369 6.71 -6.34 14.39
C ARG A 369 7.45 -7.65 14.54
N SER A 370 8.74 -7.59 14.86
CA SER A 370 9.53 -8.79 15.12
C SER A 370 9.16 -9.42 16.48
N PRO A 371 9.47 -10.70 16.73
CA PRO A 371 9.38 -11.23 18.09
C PRO A 371 10.25 -10.41 19.05
N THR A 372 9.90 -10.45 20.34
CA THR A 372 10.70 -9.83 21.39
C THR A 372 11.82 -10.79 21.81
N GLU A 373 13.04 -10.29 21.72
CA GLU A 373 14.29 -10.99 22.03
C GLU A 373 15.00 -10.37 23.24
N GLN A 374 16.05 -11.03 23.71
CA GLN A 374 16.98 -10.41 24.66
C GLN A 374 17.73 -9.24 24.00
N PRO A 375 18.17 -8.22 24.77
CA PRO A 375 18.90 -7.09 24.18
C PRO A 375 20.24 -7.52 23.55
N ASP A 376 20.32 -7.48 22.22
CA ASP A 376 21.52 -7.84 21.44
C ASP A 376 21.50 -7.18 20.05
N HIS A 377 22.51 -7.49 19.22
CA HIS A 377 22.56 -7.10 17.82
C HIS A 377 21.77 -8.08 16.93
N TYR A 378 20.91 -7.51 16.08
CA TYR A 378 20.05 -8.24 15.16
C TYR A 378 20.08 -7.64 13.76
N GLN A 379 19.65 -8.43 12.78
CA GLN A 379 19.39 -7.99 11.42
C GLN A 379 17.97 -8.37 11.00
N LEU A 380 17.18 -7.40 10.56
CA LEU A 380 15.92 -7.65 9.84
C LEU A 380 16.18 -7.51 8.34
N LEU A 381 16.06 -8.61 7.60
CA LEU A 381 16.05 -8.64 6.15
C LEU A 381 14.60 -8.64 5.64
N ILE A 382 14.26 -7.63 4.85
CA ILE A 382 12.95 -7.47 4.21
C ILE A 382 13.14 -7.73 2.71
N GLU A 383 12.53 -8.78 2.18
CA GLU A 383 12.59 -9.15 0.76
C GLU A 383 11.20 -9.00 0.14
N ALA A 384 11.05 -8.15 -0.87
CA ALA A 384 9.83 -8.18 -1.69
C ALA A 384 9.81 -9.50 -2.44
N MET A 385 8.66 -10.17 -2.52
CA MET A 385 8.61 -11.52 -3.08
C MET A 385 8.28 -11.55 -4.58
N GLY A 386 7.78 -10.44 -5.14
CA GLY A 386 7.30 -10.41 -6.52
C GLY A 386 6.06 -11.26 -6.78
N ILE A 387 5.30 -11.54 -5.72
CA ILE A 387 4.03 -12.26 -5.76
C ILE A 387 2.98 -11.49 -4.96
N HIS A 388 1.72 -11.78 -5.24
CA HIS A 388 0.57 -11.20 -4.57
C HIS A 388 -0.53 -12.24 -4.39
N GLY A 389 -1.45 -11.97 -3.46
CA GLY A 389 -2.63 -12.78 -3.26
C GLY A 389 -3.75 -12.32 -4.17
N ASP A 390 -4.22 -13.19 -5.07
CA ASP A 390 -5.50 -13.04 -5.74
C ASP A 390 -6.31 -14.35 -5.64
N TRP A 391 -7.63 -14.21 -5.58
CA TRP A 391 -8.52 -15.35 -5.42
C TRP A 391 -9.88 -15.09 -6.05
N TYR A 392 -10.68 -16.14 -6.12
CA TYR A 392 -11.98 -16.14 -6.78
C TYR A 392 -13.03 -16.79 -5.88
N ASP A 393 -14.21 -16.19 -5.81
CA ASP A 393 -15.35 -16.84 -5.17
C ASP A 393 -16.04 -17.86 -6.10
N LYS A 394 -17.08 -18.53 -5.58
CA LYS A 394 -17.91 -19.49 -6.32
C LYS A 394 -18.55 -18.91 -7.59
N SER A 395 -18.76 -17.59 -7.63
CA SER A 395 -19.31 -16.87 -8.79
C SER A 395 -18.23 -16.46 -9.82
N ARG A 396 -16.96 -16.80 -9.55
CA ARG A 396 -15.77 -16.41 -10.31
C ARG A 396 -15.49 -14.91 -10.29
N ARG A 397 -16.01 -14.19 -9.30
CA ARG A 397 -15.58 -12.81 -9.06
C ARG A 397 -14.16 -12.85 -8.50
N ARG A 398 -13.26 -12.05 -9.09
CA ARG A 398 -11.88 -11.88 -8.64
C ARG A 398 -11.82 -10.91 -7.46
N TYR A 399 -10.98 -11.22 -6.50
CA TYR A 399 -10.62 -10.41 -5.32
C TYR A 399 -9.10 -10.38 -5.16
N GLY A 400 -8.61 -9.64 -4.16
CA GLY A 400 -7.19 -9.54 -3.89
C GLY A 400 -6.47 -8.50 -4.75
N SER A 401 -5.15 -8.60 -4.75
CA SER A 401 -4.26 -7.61 -5.33
C SER A 401 -4.15 -7.70 -6.85
N ASP A 402 -3.76 -6.61 -7.49
CA ASP A 402 -3.35 -6.57 -8.90
C ASP A 402 -1.88 -6.14 -9.10
N GLY A 403 -1.08 -6.10 -8.02
CA GLY A 403 0.33 -5.71 -8.05
C GLY A 403 1.16 -6.36 -6.94
N ASN A 404 2.48 -6.15 -6.98
CA ASN A 404 3.42 -6.77 -6.04
C ASN A 404 4.14 -5.75 -5.13
N HIS A 405 3.55 -4.57 -4.92
CA HIS A 405 4.21 -3.48 -4.23
C HIS A 405 4.40 -3.79 -2.74
N VAL A 406 5.63 -3.61 -2.26
CA VAL A 406 5.96 -3.61 -0.84
C VAL A 406 6.56 -2.24 -0.55
N THR A 407 5.86 -1.41 0.21
CA THR A 407 6.32 -0.06 0.56
C THR A 407 6.55 0.04 2.05
N ILE A 408 7.78 0.35 2.44
CA ILE A 408 8.22 0.61 3.80
C ILE A 408 8.45 2.10 3.94
N SER A 409 7.93 2.69 5.02
CA SER A 409 7.96 4.13 5.30
C SER A 409 8.76 4.48 6.56
N GLY A 410 8.94 3.52 7.46
CA GLY A 410 9.58 3.77 8.74
C GLY A 410 9.79 2.53 9.59
N TYR A 411 10.50 2.74 10.70
CA TYR A 411 10.76 1.71 11.70
C TYR A 411 10.93 2.30 13.10
N SER A 412 10.66 1.48 14.12
CA SER A 412 10.94 1.77 15.53
C SER A 412 11.67 0.60 16.14
N ILE A 413 12.64 0.88 17.01
CA ILE A 413 13.41 -0.15 17.73
C ILE A 413 13.10 0.00 19.21
N ASP A 414 12.68 -1.08 19.85
CA ASP A 414 12.62 -1.12 21.31
C ASP A 414 14.04 -1.42 21.82
N ASN A 415 14.74 -0.40 22.31
CA ASN A 415 16.04 -0.54 22.96
C ASN A 415 15.91 -0.10 24.44
N PRO A 416 16.26 -0.98 25.40
CA PRO A 416 16.12 -0.70 26.83
C PRO A 416 17.07 0.38 27.36
N THR A 417 18.13 0.72 26.61
CA THR A 417 19.19 1.65 27.04
C THR A 417 19.22 2.96 26.27
N ASP A 418 18.71 3.01 25.04
CA ASP A 418 18.70 4.20 24.19
C ASP A 418 17.46 4.23 23.28
N LYS A 419 16.54 5.15 23.55
CA LYS A 419 15.29 5.29 22.80
C LYS A 419 15.48 5.90 21.40
N ASP A 420 16.62 6.53 21.12
CA ASP A 420 16.92 7.18 19.84
C ASP A 420 17.76 6.28 18.91
N THR A 421 17.82 4.97 19.21
CA THR A 421 18.59 4.00 18.44
C THR A 421 18.12 3.97 16.98
N LYS A 422 19.07 4.06 16.06
CA LYS A 422 18.84 3.96 14.62
C LYS A 422 19.41 2.64 14.08
N ALA A 423 18.71 2.07 13.11
CA ALA A 423 19.24 0.94 12.35
C ALA A 423 20.29 1.44 11.34
N ALA A 424 21.35 0.66 11.15
CA ALA A 424 22.16 0.75 9.94
C ALA A 424 21.38 0.09 8.79
N VAL A 425 20.97 0.89 7.81
CA VAL A 425 20.16 0.45 6.68
C VAL A 425 21.07 0.14 5.49
N THR A 426 20.95 -1.09 4.97
CA THR A 426 21.62 -1.54 3.75
C THR A 426 20.56 -1.88 2.72
N TYR A 427 20.53 -1.11 1.63
CA TYR A 427 19.67 -1.40 0.49
C TYR A 427 20.33 -2.43 -0.41
N HIS A 428 19.63 -3.51 -0.70
CA HIS A 428 20.06 -4.50 -1.67
C HIS A 428 19.31 -4.20 -2.96
N ALA A 429 20.07 -3.72 -3.93
CA ALA A 429 19.59 -3.43 -5.27
C ALA A 429 18.71 -4.58 -5.81
N SER A 430 17.50 -4.26 -6.27
CA SER A 430 16.91 -5.05 -7.33
C SER A 430 17.90 -5.04 -8.51
N LYS A 431 18.00 -6.13 -9.25
CA LYS A 431 18.89 -6.22 -10.41
C LYS A 431 18.44 -5.32 -11.56
N GLN A 432 17.36 -4.53 -11.40
CA GLN A 432 16.88 -3.63 -12.44
C GLN A 432 17.74 -2.35 -12.51
N ALA A 433 18.37 -2.15 -13.65
CA ALA A 433 19.20 -0.98 -13.93
C ALA A 433 18.39 0.33 -13.86
N PHE A 434 17.11 0.31 -14.26
CA PHE A 434 16.22 1.48 -14.29
C PHE A 434 14.75 1.10 -14.08
N MET A 435 13.95 2.04 -13.56
CA MET A 435 12.49 1.93 -13.43
C MET A 435 11.80 3.28 -13.71
N ILE A 436 10.62 3.25 -14.32
CA ILE A 436 9.76 4.44 -14.51
C ILE A 436 8.66 4.42 -13.46
N HIS A 437 8.60 5.43 -12.60
CA HIS A 437 7.52 5.61 -11.63
C HIS A 437 6.33 6.36 -12.24
N LYS A 438 6.60 7.44 -12.97
CA LYS A 438 5.54 8.25 -13.60
C LYS A 438 6.08 8.96 -14.84
N MET A 439 5.24 9.13 -15.86
CA MET A 439 5.58 9.89 -17.07
C MET A 439 4.32 10.60 -17.57
N GLY A 440 4.44 11.86 -17.99
CA GLY A 440 3.32 12.63 -18.53
C GLY A 440 3.78 13.80 -19.41
N HIS A 441 2.91 14.25 -20.31
CA HIS A 441 3.18 15.35 -21.23
C HIS A 441 1.97 16.29 -21.40
N HIS A 442 2.22 17.54 -21.80
CA HIS A 442 1.21 18.61 -21.89
C HIS A 442 0.37 18.80 -20.61
N TRP A 443 0.96 18.54 -19.46
CA TRP A 443 0.25 18.59 -18.19
C TRP A 443 0.06 20.03 -17.75
N THR A 444 -1.19 20.49 -17.59
CA THR A 444 -1.48 21.82 -17.01
C THR A 444 -1.05 21.83 -15.55
N GLN A 445 0.09 22.46 -15.28
CA GLN A 445 0.79 22.36 -14.02
C GLN A 445 0.21 23.33 -12.98
N SER A 446 -0.39 22.75 -11.94
CA SER A 446 -0.76 23.46 -10.72
C SER A 446 0.43 23.58 -9.77
N ALA A 447 0.29 24.42 -8.74
CA ALA A 447 1.29 24.53 -7.69
C ALA A 447 1.48 23.18 -6.96
N VAL A 448 2.74 22.84 -6.67
CA VAL A 448 3.13 21.60 -5.97
C VAL A 448 4.16 21.96 -4.91
N ALA A 449 4.03 21.38 -3.72
CA ALA A 449 5.03 21.45 -2.67
C ALA A 449 5.39 20.03 -2.21
N ARG A 450 6.69 19.74 -2.14
CA ARG A 450 7.27 18.49 -1.63
C ARG A 450 8.35 18.80 -0.61
N PRO A 451 7.96 19.11 0.65
CA PRO A 451 8.92 19.45 1.71
C PRO A 451 9.93 18.32 1.97
N GLU A 452 9.51 17.06 1.86
CA GLU A 452 10.36 15.86 2.03
C GLU A 452 11.03 15.38 0.72
N GLY A 453 10.82 16.10 -0.39
CA GLY A 453 11.28 15.69 -1.71
C GLY A 453 10.57 14.46 -2.28
N SER A 454 11.27 13.70 -3.12
CA SER A 454 10.75 12.53 -3.82
C SER A 454 11.74 11.36 -3.72
N ALA A 455 11.22 10.14 -3.56
CA ALA A 455 12.03 8.90 -3.59
C ALA A 455 12.49 8.50 -5.01
N TYR A 456 12.11 9.28 -6.02
CA TYR A 456 12.50 9.11 -7.42
C TYR A 456 13.10 10.41 -7.98
N TYR A 457 14.05 10.30 -8.91
CA TYR A 457 14.56 11.44 -9.66
C TYR A 457 13.41 12.08 -10.43
N GLN A 458 13.32 13.41 -10.40
CA GLN A 458 12.24 14.13 -11.07
C GLN A 458 12.79 14.94 -12.22
N TRP A 459 12.41 14.57 -13.44
CA TRP A 459 12.52 15.46 -14.58
C TRP A 459 11.26 16.30 -14.71
N LEU A 460 11.44 17.61 -14.84
CA LEU A 460 10.38 18.55 -15.21
C LEU A 460 10.90 19.45 -16.34
N GLN A 461 10.13 19.57 -17.43
CA GLN A 461 10.38 20.57 -18.47
C GLN A 461 9.16 21.44 -18.68
N SER A 462 9.38 22.72 -19.00
CA SER A 462 8.29 23.59 -19.42
C SER A 462 8.13 23.49 -20.94
N ASP A 463 6.95 23.07 -21.38
CA ASP A 463 6.61 23.01 -22.81
C ASP A 463 6.01 24.34 -23.28
N ILE A 464 5.20 24.98 -22.41
CA ILE A 464 4.47 26.23 -22.65
C ILE A 464 4.29 26.96 -21.33
N GLY A 465 4.43 28.28 -21.33
CA GLY A 465 4.30 29.09 -20.12
C GLY A 465 5.49 28.95 -19.18
N GLU A 466 5.39 29.59 -18.03
CA GLU A 466 6.49 29.75 -17.09
C GLU A 466 6.07 29.34 -15.68
N GLY A 467 7.01 28.79 -14.91
CA GLY A 467 6.83 28.49 -13.51
C GLY A 467 8.07 28.86 -12.70
N GLU A 468 7.87 29.16 -11.43
CA GLU A 468 8.95 29.33 -10.45
C GLU A 468 9.07 28.07 -9.61
N LEU A 469 10.30 27.64 -9.37
CA LEU A 469 10.64 26.50 -8.54
C LEU A 469 11.56 26.97 -7.41
N THR A 470 11.23 26.56 -6.19
CA THR A 470 12.11 26.62 -5.03
C THR A 470 12.70 25.24 -4.81
N ILE A 471 14.03 25.08 -4.83
CA ILE A 471 14.72 23.81 -4.61
C ILE A 471 15.83 24.03 -3.58
N GLY A 472 15.66 23.53 -2.37
CA GLY A 472 16.47 23.96 -1.23
C GLY A 472 16.45 25.50 -1.09
N ASP A 473 17.62 26.14 -1.07
CA ASP A 473 17.76 27.60 -1.00
C ASP A 473 17.72 28.31 -2.36
N GLN A 474 17.56 27.58 -3.47
CA GLN A 474 17.62 28.14 -4.82
C GLN A 474 16.22 28.43 -5.38
N GLN A 475 16.07 29.62 -5.97
CA GLN A 475 14.91 29.96 -6.80
C GLN A 475 15.29 29.82 -8.27
N ILE A 476 14.47 29.10 -9.04
CA ILE A 476 14.69 28.80 -10.45
C ILE A 476 13.43 29.15 -11.22
N HIS A 477 13.58 30.05 -12.19
CA HIS A 477 12.52 30.41 -13.12
C HIS A 477 12.59 29.52 -14.37
N LEU A 478 11.63 28.60 -14.53
CA LEU A 478 11.60 27.62 -15.62
C LEU A 478 10.76 28.13 -16.79
N ARG A 479 11.44 28.56 -17.85
CA ARG A 479 10.84 29.05 -19.10
C ARG A 479 10.63 27.90 -20.10
N PRO A 480 9.79 28.09 -21.14
CA PRO A 480 9.60 27.07 -22.16
C PRO A 480 10.91 26.64 -22.82
N GLY A 481 11.06 25.34 -23.10
CA GLY A 481 12.26 24.76 -23.67
C GLY A 481 13.42 24.58 -22.68
N GLN A 482 13.16 24.79 -21.39
CA GLN A 482 14.08 24.52 -20.29
C GLN A 482 13.61 23.30 -19.52
N GLY A 483 14.56 22.62 -18.88
CA GLY A 483 14.31 21.44 -18.06
C GLY A 483 15.07 21.49 -16.75
N ILE A 484 14.64 20.69 -15.79
CA ILE A 484 15.35 20.51 -14.54
C ILE A 484 15.26 19.05 -14.12
N LEU A 485 16.39 18.51 -13.68
CA LEU A 485 16.47 17.21 -13.03
C LEU A 485 16.67 17.44 -11.55
N ILE A 486 15.69 17.08 -10.74
CA ILE A 486 15.72 17.18 -9.28
C ILE A 486 16.14 15.83 -8.71
N ASN A 487 17.08 15.87 -7.76
CA ASN A 487 17.65 14.69 -7.14
C ASN A 487 16.69 14.08 -6.10
N LEU A 488 16.98 12.85 -5.69
CA LEU A 488 16.28 12.12 -4.64
C LEU A 488 16.27 12.94 -3.34
N HIS A 489 15.13 12.88 -2.62
CA HIS A 489 14.94 13.50 -1.30
C HIS A 489 15.26 15.00 -1.23
N THR A 490 15.33 15.66 -2.37
CA THR A 490 15.55 17.10 -2.42
C THR A 490 14.21 17.80 -2.21
N SER A 491 14.13 18.65 -1.18
CA SER A 491 12.95 19.48 -0.96
C SER A 491 12.73 20.44 -2.12
N TYR A 492 11.52 20.47 -2.67
CA TYR A 492 11.17 21.43 -3.70
C TYR A 492 9.70 21.84 -3.68
N ALA A 493 9.42 23.04 -4.17
CA ALA A 493 8.09 23.52 -4.48
C ALA A 493 8.11 24.23 -5.83
N TYR A 494 6.99 24.28 -6.53
CA TYR A 494 6.86 25.09 -7.72
C TYR A 494 5.44 25.55 -7.98
N HIS A 495 5.29 26.66 -8.69
CA HIS A 495 3.99 27.21 -9.06
C HIS A 495 4.04 27.87 -10.44
N PRO A 496 2.90 27.92 -11.16
CA PRO A 496 2.82 28.67 -12.40
C PRO A 496 3.03 30.17 -12.15
N VAL A 497 3.70 30.82 -13.09
CA VAL A 497 3.85 32.29 -13.19
C VAL A 497 2.90 32.83 -14.26
N THR A 498 2.71 32.10 -15.36
CA THR A 498 1.75 32.44 -16.42
C THR A 498 0.38 31.79 -16.19
N SER A 499 -0.67 32.34 -16.79
CA SER A 499 -2.05 31.82 -16.67
C SER A 499 -2.23 30.40 -17.21
N LEU A 500 -1.32 29.94 -18.06
CA LEU A 500 -1.18 28.55 -18.48
C LEU A 500 0.29 28.17 -18.36
N TRP A 501 0.58 27.11 -17.61
CA TRP A 501 1.89 26.47 -17.57
C TRP A 501 1.69 25.00 -17.89
N GLN A 502 2.22 24.53 -19.02
CA GLN A 502 2.17 23.12 -19.40
C GLN A 502 3.55 22.50 -19.33
N THR A 503 3.63 21.33 -18.69
CA THR A 503 4.88 20.63 -18.45
C THR A 503 4.86 19.21 -19.00
N SER A 504 6.05 18.73 -19.33
CA SER A 504 6.32 17.30 -19.46
C SER A 504 7.20 16.85 -18.31
N TYR A 505 6.94 15.67 -17.78
CA TYR A 505 7.62 15.17 -16.60
C TYR A 505 7.89 13.68 -16.67
N LEU A 506 8.98 13.27 -16.00
CA LEU A 506 9.39 11.88 -15.86
C LEU A 506 9.95 11.65 -14.46
N SER A 507 9.32 10.76 -13.71
CA SER A 507 9.75 10.30 -12.39
C SER A 507 10.34 8.89 -12.54
N PHE A 508 11.59 8.69 -12.14
CA PHE A 508 12.30 7.43 -12.39
C PHE A 508 13.32 7.10 -11.31
N GLY A 509 13.71 5.83 -11.23
CA GLY A 509 14.70 5.31 -10.31
C GLY A 509 15.62 4.30 -11.00
N GLY A 510 16.58 3.74 -10.26
CA GLY A 510 17.48 2.72 -10.78
C GLY A 510 18.84 2.72 -10.07
N THR A 511 19.53 1.61 -10.17
CA THR A 511 20.80 1.38 -9.45
C THR A 511 22.02 1.99 -10.16
N ILE A 512 21.89 2.34 -11.44
CA ILE A 512 23.00 2.88 -12.24
C ILE A 512 22.80 4.33 -12.68
N ILE A 513 21.80 5.04 -12.15
CA ILE A 513 21.50 6.44 -12.50
C ILE A 513 22.71 7.34 -12.21
N ASP A 514 23.31 7.21 -11.03
CA ASP A 514 24.46 8.00 -10.61
C ASP A 514 25.70 7.78 -11.50
N ALA A 515 25.87 6.56 -12.02
CA ALA A 515 26.93 6.24 -12.98
C ALA A 515 26.68 6.86 -14.36
N MET A 516 25.41 7.07 -14.74
CA MET A 516 25.03 7.67 -16.02
C MET A 516 25.00 9.19 -16.01
N ILE A 517 24.77 9.83 -14.87
CA ILE A 517 24.75 11.30 -14.72
C ILE A 517 25.80 11.73 -13.67
N PRO A 518 27.06 11.89 -14.06
CA PRO A 518 28.11 12.27 -13.13
C PRO A 518 27.81 13.62 -12.45
N GLY A 519 27.80 13.64 -11.12
CA GLY A 519 27.58 14.84 -10.31
C GLY A 519 26.13 15.08 -9.86
N ILE A 520 25.17 14.22 -10.24
CA ILE A 520 23.81 14.29 -9.70
C ILE A 520 23.80 14.03 -8.19
N HIS A 521 24.54 13.02 -7.70
CA HIS A 521 24.63 12.67 -6.28
C HIS A 521 25.15 13.80 -5.37
N THR A 522 25.92 14.77 -5.89
CA THR A 522 26.44 15.92 -5.12
C THR A 522 25.61 17.19 -5.28
N SER A 523 24.53 17.15 -6.07
CA SER A 523 23.71 18.33 -6.39
C SER A 523 22.24 18.07 -6.06
N ASN A 524 21.56 19.06 -5.49
CA ASN A 524 20.11 18.99 -5.24
C ASN A 524 19.31 18.95 -6.56
N SER A 525 19.81 19.64 -7.58
CA SER A 525 19.23 19.59 -8.92
C SER A 525 20.27 19.94 -9.98
N ILE A 526 19.94 19.64 -11.24
CA ILE A 526 20.67 20.10 -12.42
C ILE A 526 19.66 20.85 -13.29
N PHE A 527 19.88 22.16 -13.46
CA PHE A 527 19.05 23.01 -14.31
C PHE A 527 19.57 23.01 -15.75
N PHE A 528 18.73 22.69 -16.73
CA PHE A 528 19.03 22.64 -18.16
C PHE A 528 18.41 23.86 -18.85
N PRO A 529 19.19 24.93 -19.10
CA PRO A 529 18.68 26.20 -19.60
C PRO A 529 18.22 26.13 -21.05
N VAL A 530 18.56 25.05 -21.76
CA VAL A 530 18.25 24.82 -23.16
C VAL A 530 18.14 23.32 -23.42
N LEU A 531 17.02 22.89 -23.96
CA LEU A 531 16.80 21.52 -24.43
C LEU A 531 16.86 21.46 -25.96
N GLY A 532 17.69 20.56 -26.50
CA GLY A 532 17.65 20.20 -27.91
C GLY A 532 16.35 19.47 -28.26
N SER A 533 16.02 19.43 -29.56
CA SER A 533 14.74 18.86 -30.02
C SER A 533 14.54 17.39 -29.64
N GLU A 534 15.62 16.62 -29.51
CA GLU A 534 15.55 15.21 -29.11
C GLU A 534 15.08 15.02 -27.67
N VAL A 535 15.55 15.86 -26.73
CA VAL A 535 15.13 15.81 -25.32
C VAL A 535 13.74 16.40 -25.17
N LEU A 536 13.50 17.55 -25.81
CA LEU A 536 12.23 18.28 -25.70
C LEU A 536 11.04 17.44 -26.22
N GLY A 537 11.22 16.72 -27.33
CA GLY A 537 10.21 15.83 -27.91
C GLY A 537 10.20 14.39 -27.36
N PHE A 538 11.11 14.04 -26.45
CA PHE A 538 11.30 12.66 -26.00
C PHE A 538 10.05 12.09 -25.36
N ILE A 539 9.55 12.75 -24.31
CA ILE A 539 8.41 12.27 -23.51
C ILE A 539 7.14 12.17 -24.38
N HIS A 540 6.93 13.15 -25.26
CA HIS A 540 5.80 13.13 -26.21
C HIS A 540 5.85 11.91 -27.13
N THR A 541 7.05 11.57 -27.62
CA THR A 541 7.25 10.41 -28.50
C THR A 541 6.95 9.12 -27.76
N GLN A 542 7.49 8.95 -26.54
CA GLN A 542 7.25 7.74 -25.74
C GLN A 542 5.77 7.58 -25.37
N MET A 543 5.10 8.66 -24.94
CA MET A 543 3.69 8.64 -24.55
C MET A 543 2.74 8.31 -25.71
N ARG A 544 3.10 8.66 -26.96
CA ARG A 544 2.31 8.28 -28.13
C ARG A 544 2.35 6.77 -28.40
N HIS A 545 3.50 6.13 -28.18
CA HIS A 545 3.64 4.68 -28.29
C HIS A 545 2.96 3.90 -27.15
N ARG A 546 2.72 4.54 -26.00
CA ARG A 546 2.01 3.96 -24.83
C ARG A 546 0.54 3.60 -25.12
N HIS A 547 -0.13 4.29 -26.03
CA HIS A 547 -1.52 3.97 -26.39
C HIS A 547 -1.66 2.60 -27.10
N GLU A 548 -0.55 1.98 -27.51
CA GLU A 548 -0.55 0.71 -28.22
C GLU A 548 -0.07 -0.49 -27.36
N HIS A 549 0.66 -0.27 -26.24
CA HIS A 549 1.21 -1.35 -25.39
C HIS A 549 1.31 -0.93 -23.90
N HIS A 550 0.90 -1.81 -22.97
CA HIS A 550 1.25 -1.69 -21.54
C HIS A 550 2.76 -1.91 -21.37
N TYR A 551 3.45 -1.04 -20.62
CA TYR A 551 4.89 -1.16 -20.40
C TYR A 551 5.21 -2.41 -19.56
N GLN A 552 5.99 -3.33 -20.12
CA GLN A 552 6.75 -4.33 -19.37
C GLN A 552 8.09 -3.74 -18.90
N ASP A 553 8.68 -4.26 -17.82
CA ASP A 553 9.88 -3.73 -17.15
C ASP A 553 11.11 -3.54 -18.07
N GLU A 554 11.31 -4.44 -19.04
CA GLU A 554 12.42 -4.36 -20.01
C GLU A 554 12.33 -3.10 -20.90
N HIS A 555 11.10 -2.67 -21.22
CA HIS A 555 10.88 -1.49 -22.06
C HIS A 555 11.13 -0.19 -21.27
N ALA A 556 10.79 -0.18 -19.97
CA ALA A 556 11.09 0.95 -19.08
C ALA A 556 12.60 1.19 -18.96
N SER A 557 13.39 0.11 -18.88
CA SER A 557 14.85 0.21 -18.82
C SER A 557 15.47 0.85 -20.06
N SER A 558 15.03 0.44 -21.26
CA SER A 558 15.48 1.04 -22.52
C SER A 558 15.15 2.54 -22.60
N ILE A 559 13.95 2.92 -22.17
CA ILE A 559 13.49 4.32 -22.20
C ILE A 559 14.32 5.21 -21.29
N ILE A 560 14.57 4.80 -20.04
CA ILE A 560 15.40 5.59 -19.12
C ILE A 560 16.83 5.65 -19.63
N GLN A 561 17.39 4.53 -20.10
CA GLN A 561 18.75 4.53 -20.63
C GLN A 561 18.91 5.48 -21.82
N ASP A 562 17.94 5.51 -22.75
CA ASP A 562 17.95 6.42 -23.89
C ASP A 562 17.80 7.88 -23.43
N PHE A 563 16.87 8.15 -22.51
CA PHE A 563 16.65 9.48 -21.95
C PHE A 563 17.92 10.04 -21.28
N LEU A 564 18.55 9.25 -20.41
CA LEU A 564 19.78 9.64 -19.72
C LEU A 564 20.94 9.82 -20.68
N THR A 565 21.03 8.97 -21.71
CA THR A 565 22.06 9.12 -22.76
C THR A 565 21.91 10.45 -23.50
N LYS A 566 20.67 10.88 -23.77
CA LYS A 566 20.38 12.20 -24.36
C LYS A 566 20.68 13.37 -23.42
N LEU A 567 20.61 13.18 -22.10
CA LEU A 567 20.97 14.21 -21.11
C LEU A 567 22.48 14.33 -20.86
N LYS A 568 23.27 13.26 -21.05
CA LYS A 568 24.72 13.25 -20.80
C LYS A 568 25.48 14.45 -21.37
N PRO A 569 25.29 14.86 -22.64
CA PRO A 569 26.04 15.99 -23.22
C PRO A 569 25.83 17.30 -22.46
N TYR A 570 24.62 17.54 -21.94
CA TYR A 570 24.28 18.75 -21.20
C TYR A 570 24.89 18.76 -19.78
N THR A 571 25.21 17.59 -19.22
CA THR A 571 25.93 17.52 -17.92
C THR A 571 27.43 17.73 -18.08
N ALA A 572 28.00 17.46 -19.26
CA ALA A 572 29.41 17.70 -19.54
C ALA A 572 29.80 19.18 -19.42
N ARG A 573 28.85 20.11 -19.61
CA ARG A 573 29.09 21.55 -19.42
C ARG A 573 29.41 21.96 -17.98
N LEU A 574 29.00 21.18 -16.98
CA LEU A 574 29.36 21.41 -15.57
C LEU A 574 30.89 21.29 -15.37
N LYS A 575 31.60 20.64 -16.30
CA LYS A 575 33.05 20.51 -16.34
C LYS A 575 33.72 21.26 -17.50
N ALA A 576 32.96 22.05 -18.27
CA ALA A 576 33.50 22.76 -19.43
C ALA A 576 34.35 23.96 -19.03
N ASP A 577 35.24 24.35 -19.94
CA ASP A 577 36.10 25.53 -19.80
C ASP A 577 35.26 26.80 -19.54
N PRO A 578 35.63 27.67 -18.57
CA PRO A 578 34.89 28.90 -18.24
C PRO A 578 34.67 29.83 -19.44
N THR A 579 35.59 29.85 -20.41
CA THR A 579 35.47 30.66 -21.63
C THR A 579 34.34 30.15 -22.51
N LYS A 580 34.22 28.83 -22.65
CA LYS A 580 33.14 28.18 -23.41
C LYS A 580 31.78 28.39 -22.75
N GLN A 581 31.73 28.30 -21.41
CA GLN A 581 30.51 28.60 -20.64
C GLN A 581 30.08 30.06 -20.83
N LYS A 582 31.01 31.01 -20.70
CA LYS A 582 30.74 32.43 -20.90
C LYS A 582 30.25 32.74 -22.32
N LEU A 583 30.91 32.19 -23.35
CA LEU A 583 30.47 32.33 -24.74
C LEU A 583 29.05 31.79 -24.92
N ALA A 584 28.79 30.57 -24.44
CA ALA A 584 27.47 29.97 -24.49
C ALA A 584 26.40 30.85 -23.83
N GLU A 585 26.62 31.32 -22.61
CA GLU A 585 25.68 32.18 -21.87
C GLU A 585 25.41 33.51 -22.60
N GLN A 586 26.45 34.15 -23.12
CA GLN A 586 26.32 35.37 -23.92
C GLN A 586 25.49 35.13 -25.17
N THR A 587 25.80 34.09 -25.94
CA THR A 587 25.04 33.74 -27.15
C THR A 587 23.59 33.39 -26.82
N LEU A 588 23.32 32.67 -25.74
CA LEU A 588 21.95 32.35 -25.31
C LEU A 588 21.15 33.60 -24.93
N THR A 589 21.79 34.55 -24.24
CA THR A 589 21.18 35.83 -23.90
C THR A 589 20.82 36.63 -25.15
N LEU A 590 21.73 36.70 -26.12
CA LEU A 590 21.49 37.37 -27.40
C LEU A 590 20.35 36.71 -28.19
N LEU A 591 20.35 35.38 -28.25
CA LEU A 591 19.27 34.63 -28.90
C LEU A 591 17.91 34.91 -28.26
N GLN A 592 17.84 35.00 -26.93
CA GLN A 592 16.59 35.32 -26.23
C GLN A 592 16.14 36.77 -26.42
N GLN A 593 17.07 37.72 -26.49
CA GLN A 593 16.75 39.15 -26.64
C GLN A 593 16.38 39.53 -28.08
N HIS A 594 16.97 38.86 -29.07
CA HIS A 594 16.86 39.22 -30.49
C HIS A 594 16.17 38.13 -31.33
N PHE A 595 15.37 37.25 -30.73
CA PHE A 595 14.80 36.12 -31.48
C PHE A 595 13.84 36.55 -32.61
N GLU A 596 13.22 37.72 -32.48
CA GLU A 596 12.27 38.28 -33.46
C GLU A 596 12.97 38.90 -34.68
N GLU A 597 14.28 39.17 -34.59
CA GLU A 597 15.08 39.82 -35.63
C GLU A 597 15.68 38.80 -36.62
N ASP A 598 16.05 39.22 -37.84
CA ASP A 598 16.70 38.33 -38.83
C ASP A 598 18.18 38.05 -38.49
N LEU A 599 18.39 37.26 -37.44
CA LEU A 599 19.70 37.01 -36.84
C LEU A 599 20.42 35.83 -37.51
N THR A 600 21.61 36.10 -38.05
CA THR A 600 22.52 35.11 -38.66
C THR A 600 23.61 34.65 -37.69
N ASN A 601 24.25 33.52 -37.99
CA ASN A 601 25.36 33.06 -37.13
C ASN A 601 26.57 34.00 -37.21
N ASP A 602 26.79 34.68 -38.34
CA ASP A 602 27.89 35.65 -38.49
C ASP A 602 27.66 36.87 -37.59
N GLN A 603 26.43 37.39 -37.54
CA GLN A 603 26.07 38.47 -36.62
C GLN A 603 26.24 38.06 -35.15
N LEU A 604 25.84 36.83 -34.78
CA LEU A 604 26.06 36.32 -33.42
C LEU A 604 27.56 36.23 -33.08
N ALA A 605 28.39 35.78 -34.02
CA ALA A 605 29.84 35.70 -33.86
C ALA A 605 30.44 37.10 -33.63
N GLU A 606 30.02 38.10 -34.41
CA GLU A 606 30.41 39.50 -34.23
C GLU A 606 29.99 40.04 -32.86
N MET A 607 28.74 39.84 -32.46
CA MET A 607 28.19 40.36 -31.19
C MET A 607 28.87 39.74 -29.95
N THR A 608 29.41 38.52 -30.07
CA THR A 608 30.11 37.85 -28.97
C THR A 608 31.62 38.05 -28.98
N ASN A 609 32.19 38.62 -30.06
CA ASN A 609 33.63 38.73 -30.31
C ASN A 609 34.36 37.37 -30.38
N TYR A 610 33.69 36.32 -30.87
CA TYR A 610 34.30 35.01 -31.13
C TYR A 610 34.14 34.62 -32.58
N SER A 611 35.01 33.73 -33.08
CA SER A 611 34.85 33.23 -34.44
C SER A 611 33.60 32.33 -34.57
N LEU A 612 32.95 32.39 -35.73
CA LEU A 612 31.80 31.54 -36.05
C LEU A 612 32.10 30.06 -35.81
N GLN A 613 33.28 29.59 -36.25
CA GLN A 613 33.71 28.20 -36.08
C GLN A 613 33.81 27.81 -34.60
N TYR A 614 34.39 28.67 -33.76
CA TYR A 614 34.53 28.42 -32.33
C TYR A 614 33.17 28.43 -31.62
N MET A 615 32.27 29.33 -32.01
CA MET A 615 30.88 29.33 -31.50
C MET A 615 30.13 28.06 -31.87
N LEU A 616 30.14 27.65 -33.15
CA LEU A 616 29.45 26.45 -33.59
C LEU A 616 30.00 25.19 -32.91
N GLN A 617 31.32 25.10 -32.77
CA GLN A 617 31.97 24.00 -32.06
C GLN A 617 31.54 23.99 -30.58
N THR A 618 31.58 25.14 -29.91
CA THR A 618 31.19 25.27 -28.49
C THR A 618 29.73 24.87 -28.29
N PHE A 619 28.82 25.29 -29.15
CA PHE A 619 27.41 24.93 -29.06
C PHE A 619 27.14 23.45 -29.35
N HIS A 620 27.86 22.88 -30.31
CA HIS A 620 27.77 21.45 -30.56
C HIS A 620 28.28 20.64 -29.37
N GLU A 621 29.41 21.02 -28.78
CA GLU A 621 29.97 20.36 -27.60
C GLU A 621 29.04 20.46 -26.37
N LEU A 622 28.50 21.65 -26.07
CA LEU A 622 27.77 21.90 -24.83
C LEU A 622 26.26 21.60 -24.91
N TYR A 623 25.64 21.75 -26.08
CA TYR A 623 24.19 21.66 -26.25
C TYR A 623 23.75 20.74 -27.41
N GLN A 624 24.71 20.11 -28.11
CA GLN A 624 24.43 19.20 -29.24
C GLN A 624 23.57 19.83 -30.34
N THR A 625 23.70 21.14 -30.52
CA THR A 625 22.89 21.93 -31.46
C THR A 625 23.67 23.16 -31.93
N THR A 626 23.07 23.97 -32.80
CA THR A 626 23.66 25.23 -33.27
C THR A 626 22.84 26.42 -32.78
N PRO A 627 23.44 27.63 -32.66
CA PRO A 627 22.71 28.84 -32.29
C PRO A 627 21.48 29.08 -33.18
N ARG A 628 21.61 28.89 -34.50
CA ARG A 628 20.49 29.02 -35.45
C ARG A 628 19.35 28.01 -35.22
N ARG A 629 19.68 26.78 -34.82
CA ARG A 629 18.67 25.78 -34.49
C ARG A 629 17.94 26.15 -33.20
N LEU A 630 18.66 26.69 -32.21
CA LEU A 630 18.06 27.21 -30.97
C LEU A 630 17.19 28.43 -31.20
N LEU A 631 17.62 29.36 -32.05
CA LEU A 631 16.81 30.47 -32.51
C LEU A 631 15.47 29.97 -33.05
N THR A 632 15.50 28.95 -33.93
CA THR A 632 14.28 28.32 -34.45
C THR A 632 13.38 27.78 -33.34
N ILE A 633 13.95 27.17 -32.29
CA ILE A 633 13.20 26.64 -31.15
C ILE A 633 12.51 27.77 -30.38
N TYR A 634 13.22 28.86 -30.05
CA TYR A 634 12.63 30.04 -29.39
C TYR A 634 11.46 30.62 -30.20
N ARG A 635 11.62 30.71 -31.52
CA ARG A 635 10.56 31.18 -32.42
C ARG A 635 9.35 30.24 -32.42
N ILE A 636 9.55 28.92 -32.39
CA ILE A 636 8.44 27.95 -32.27
C ILE A 636 7.73 28.09 -30.93
N ILE A 637 8.47 28.26 -29.83
CA ILE A 637 7.90 28.53 -28.51
C ILE A 637 7.02 29.78 -28.54
N LYS A 638 7.52 30.88 -29.12
CA LYS A 638 6.72 32.11 -29.26
C LYS A 638 5.49 31.89 -30.14
N ALA A 639 5.62 31.16 -31.25
CA ALA A 639 4.49 30.82 -32.10
C ALA A 639 3.42 30.01 -31.33
N LYS A 640 3.82 29.02 -30.51
CA LYS A 640 2.90 28.28 -29.63
C LYS A 640 2.19 29.24 -28.67
N GLN A 641 2.93 30.12 -28.00
CA GLN A 641 2.36 31.12 -27.10
C GLN A 641 1.33 32.01 -27.81
N LEU A 642 1.65 32.57 -28.98
CA LEU A 642 0.74 33.42 -29.76
C LEU A 642 -0.53 32.67 -30.20
N LEU A 643 -0.41 31.40 -30.62
CA LEU A 643 -1.55 30.57 -31.00
C LEU A 643 -2.50 30.29 -29.83
N ILE A 644 -1.97 30.33 -28.61
CA ILE A 644 -2.71 30.10 -27.37
C ILE A 644 -3.34 31.39 -26.86
N GLU A 645 -2.60 32.49 -26.85
CA GLU A 645 -3.07 33.78 -26.34
C GLU A 645 -4.00 34.49 -27.32
N GLN A 646 -3.80 34.28 -28.62
CA GLN A 646 -4.55 34.93 -29.69
C GLN A 646 -5.04 33.88 -30.72
N PRO A 647 -6.09 33.09 -30.40
CA PRO A 647 -6.54 31.97 -31.23
C PRO A 647 -6.94 32.38 -32.67
N ASP A 648 -7.42 33.60 -32.84
CA ASP A 648 -7.87 34.13 -34.13
C ASP A 648 -6.75 34.78 -34.96
N LEU A 649 -5.52 34.88 -34.43
CA LEU A 649 -4.41 35.52 -35.13
C LEU A 649 -4.07 34.74 -36.41
N PRO A 650 -4.03 35.38 -37.60
CA PRO A 650 -3.67 34.69 -38.85
C PRO A 650 -2.28 34.05 -38.78
N LEU A 651 -2.09 32.85 -39.36
CA LEU A 651 -0.81 32.13 -39.28
C LEU A 651 0.38 32.92 -39.83
N LEU A 652 0.16 33.75 -40.86
CA LEU A 652 1.18 34.67 -41.35
C LEU A 652 1.61 35.68 -40.27
N GLN A 653 0.67 36.23 -39.51
CA GLN A 653 0.97 37.18 -38.43
C GLN A 653 1.66 36.49 -37.25
N VAL A 654 1.25 35.25 -36.91
CA VAL A 654 1.95 34.40 -35.95
C VAL A 654 3.40 34.19 -36.38
N ALA A 655 3.64 33.90 -37.66
CA ALA A 655 4.98 33.70 -38.20
C ALA A 655 5.85 34.95 -38.03
N LEU A 656 5.34 36.12 -38.46
CA LEU A 656 6.07 37.38 -38.40
C LEU A 656 6.38 37.80 -36.95
N GLN A 657 5.38 37.73 -36.05
CA GLN A 657 5.58 38.07 -34.62
C GLN A 657 6.48 37.07 -33.89
N ALA A 658 6.54 35.82 -34.35
CA ALA A 658 7.47 34.84 -33.84
C ALA A 658 8.87 34.96 -34.47
N GLY A 659 9.15 35.96 -35.32
CA GLY A 659 10.45 36.16 -35.95
C GLY A 659 10.72 35.29 -37.19
N PHE A 660 9.71 34.64 -37.77
CA PHE A 660 9.88 33.90 -39.02
C PHE A 660 9.65 34.80 -40.24
N ASN A 661 10.57 34.72 -41.20
CA ASN A 661 10.48 35.49 -42.45
C ASN A 661 9.41 34.95 -43.43
N SER A 662 8.80 33.79 -43.16
CA SER A 662 7.67 33.27 -43.93
C SER A 662 6.82 32.27 -43.15
N GLU A 663 5.52 32.27 -43.44
CA GLU A 663 4.56 31.29 -42.91
C GLU A 663 4.94 29.85 -43.28
N THR A 664 5.37 29.61 -44.52
CA THR A 664 5.77 28.28 -44.99
C THR A 664 6.97 27.73 -44.21
N TYR A 665 7.95 28.57 -43.89
CA TYR A 665 9.09 28.16 -43.08
C TYR A 665 8.67 27.85 -41.63
N MET A 666 7.83 28.70 -41.02
CA MET A 666 7.25 28.42 -39.71
C MET A 666 6.51 27.08 -39.69
N ILE A 667 5.61 26.82 -40.64
CA ILE A 667 4.82 25.57 -40.68
C ILE A 667 5.75 24.34 -40.75
N ARG A 668 6.79 24.38 -41.58
CA ARG A 668 7.76 23.27 -41.70
C ARG A 668 8.55 23.08 -40.40
N ALA A 669 9.03 24.17 -39.80
CA ALA A 669 9.78 24.14 -38.55
C ALA A 669 8.92 23.63 -37.38
N PHE A 670 7.68 24.10 -37.29
CA PHE A 670 6.70 23.70 -36.28
C PHE A 670 6.33 22.23 -36.42
N LYS A 671 6.01 21.78 -37.64
CA LYS A 671 5.73 20.36 -37.90
C LYS A 671 6.92 19.46 -37.58
N ARG A 672 8.14 19.91 -37.84
CA ARG A 672 9.35 19.15 -37.48
C ARG A 672 9.52 19.02 -35.96
N GLN A 673 9.16 20.06 -35.21
CA GLN A 673 9.36 20.12 -33.76
C GLN A 673 8.22 19.44 -32.98
N GLU A 674 6.97 19.73 -33.35
CA GLU A 674 5.76 19.35 -32.60
C GLU A 674 5.00 18.18 -33.26
N ASN A 675 5.45 17.73 -34.44
CA ASN A 675 4.77 16.74 -35.28
C ASN A 675 3.32 17.12 -35.68
N LEU A 676 2.95 18.39 -35.51
CA LEU A 676 1.67 19.01 -35.86
C LEU A 676 1.93 20.28 -36.68
N THR A 677 1.00 20.66 -37.55
CA THR A 677 1.04 22.02 -38.11
C THR A 677 0.57 23.04 -37.06
N PRO A 678 0.98 24.32 -37.17
CA PRO A 678 0.49 25.39 -36.30
C PRO A 678 -1.05 25.46 -36.24
N GLY A 679 -1.72 25.22 -37.37
CA GLY A 679 -3.19 25.16 -37.43
C GLY A 679 -3.77 23.97 -36.67
N GLN A 680 -3.18 22.77 -36.81
CA GLN A 680 -3.61 21.60 -36.04
C GLN A 680 -3.41 21.81 -34.54
N PHE A 681 -2.26 22.37 -34.14
CA PHE A 681 -1.98 22.71 -32.76
C PHE A 681 -3.01 23.67 -32.17
N ARG A 682 -3.38 24.72 -32.92
CA ARG A 682 -4.43 25.67 -32.54
C ARG A 682 -5.77 24.97 -32.27
N THR A 683 -6.18 24.05 -33.14
CA THR A 683 -7.43 23.30 -32.96
C THR A 683 -7.41 22.46 -31.69
N VAL A 684 -6.32 21.73 -31.44
CA VAL A 684 -6.17 20.89 -30.22
C VAL A 684 -6.24 21.73 -28.95
N VAL A 685 -5.55 22.87 -28.92
CA VAL A 685 -5.58 23.78 -27.76
C VAL A 685 -6.98 24.36 -27.54
N HIS A 686 -7.70 24.73 -28.61
CA HIS A 686 -9.05 25.27 -28.48
C HIS A 686 -10.02 24.24 -27.91
N GLN A 687 -9.89 22.96 -28.30
CA GLN A 687 -10.71 21.86 -27.76
C GLN A 687 -10.43 21.55 -26.28
N LEU A 688 -9.22 21.81 -25.79
CA LEU A 688 -8.86 21.60 -24.38
C LEU A 688 -9.32 22.75 -23.46
N ARG A 689 -9.76 23.88 -24.03
CA ARG A 689 -10.23 25.07 -23.31
C ARG A 689 -11.76 25.22 -23.29
N SER A 690 -12.45 24.59 -24.24
CA SER A 690 -13.92 24.43 -24.28
C SER A 690 -14.35 23.26 -23.41
#